data_AF-A0A6C0HWC8-F1
#
_entry.id   AF-A0A6C0HWC8-F1
#
_cell.length_a   1.000
_cell.length_b   1.000
_cell.length_c   1.000
_cell.angle_alpha   90.00
_cell.angle_beta   90.00
_cell.angle_gamma   90.00
#
_symmetry.space_group_name_H-M   'P 1'
#
loop_
_entity.id
_entity.type
_entity.pdbx_description
1 polymer ?
#
loop_
_entity_poly.entity_id
_entity_poly.type
_entity_poly.pdbx_seq_one_letter_code
_entity_poly.pdbx_strand_id
1 'polypeptide(L)'
;MTTLSSENIISNNSTNTNNSTNTNNSTNNSTNNSTNNLCNTTTEIPINVIESNDFLSKTQRKHYTPFGMEFKKISSTFLYNYGMNFSLEIPIVGNILHRALFEIELPVLNFSDSIITDITYVQFKANNLSNISNEIIKWTDSYNTMKNFSNIMFEVYVETKKILKLQNITLSFLQSRILNIINKYSTDLYTYRLLIDANILNSVDIAAYIIGLVSLNITTVDTTIDTMYNNNINYLNYYYGNINYYTKKYATVKEGKILCKWIDNLGHYYFNFFELVVNGNTVDNYSNDFLHIYQTHSILKHYKNNYNRMIGNTESIYINKGSPNYIYTPLIFSYNNINEPSQSLPLIGMMNSTIKINSRVNDLKHLIYLQDWEAMYEELKTVELRRDQHTVDNKNCVAPATLPYTSVELLQPENIYIYYCSTVNADVLNAKYPGIDSAAILTNYGDGTELLLEDFIYLMNNIRTDILLDDNTKIAIAGYHYFIDYNYILNLIQKPRVSLLCEYGFIDNLEKEIMANNDLDYIIESHHEIILDINETSIYDSLNDINGLIKDVYVFGRKKVNLNGISDYGKSDYSNFDSTYIDDIQLNVSNEYNFYEYYTVGTDSYKNRPMYDYLHYPLPNTIYYRTFSMFPYNIQPTGFINMNHIIGQNISVTVADNYTIDYYNSKNNPYNLGIEFKILYTKYNILKVKEGSIDLVFYN
;
A
#
# COMPACT_ATOMS: atom_id res chain seq x y z
N MET A 1 -22.56 2.76 -12.22
CA MET A 1 -22.76 2.31 -13.61
C MET A 1 -22.18 3.38 -14.51
N THR A 2 -20.98 3.16 -15.01
CA THR A 2 -20.20 4.17 -15.73
C THR A 2 -19.84 3.63 -17.12
N THR A 3 -20.21 4.45 -18.10
CA THR A 3 -20.17 4.27 -19.54
C THR A 3 -18.77 4.47 -20.10
N LEU A 4 -18.39 3.59 -21.04
CA LEU A 4 -17.19 3.67 -21.87
C LEU A 4 -17.36 4.78 -22.93
N SER A 5 -16.37 5.66 -23.04
CA SER A 5 -16.21 6.60 -24.15
C SER A 5 -15.12 6.11 -25.11
N SER A 6 -15.53 5.75 -26.32
CA SER A 6 -14.67 5.51 -27.49
C SER A 6 -14.62 6.78 -28.34
N GLU A 7 -13.43 7.29 -28.62
CA GLU A 7 -13.20 8.28 -29.68
C GLU A 7 -12.68 7.59 -30.95
N ASN A 8 -13.39 7.88 -32.04
CA ASN A 8 -13.05 7.59 -33.43
C ASN A 8 -12.00 8.59 -33.94
N ILE A 9 -11.30 8.27 -35.05
CA ILE A 9 -11.37 8.99 -36.35
C ILE A 9 -10.23 8.54 -37.30
N ILE A 10 -10.57 7.78 -38.36
CA ILE A 10 -10.59 8.14 -39.82
C ILE A 10 -9.25 8.02 -40.56
N SER A 11 -9.20 7.13 -41.57
CA SER A 11 -8.97 7.54 -42.97
C SER A 11 -9.43 6.47 -43.98
N ASN A 12 -10.08 6.97 -45.02
CA ASN A 12 -10.93 6.30 -46.00
C ASN A 12 -10.20 5.88 -47.29
N ASN A 13 -10.82 4.90 -47.97
CA ASN A 13 -11.05 4.74 -49.42
C ASN A 13 -9.87 4.63 -50.40
N SER A 14 -9.86 3.58 -51.24
CA SER A 14 -10.62 3.54 -52.52
C SER A 14 -10.20 2.39 -53.45
N THR A 15 -11.09 1.41 -53.64
CA THR A 15 -11.62 0.92 -54.94
C THR A 15 -10.71 0.89 -56.18
N ASN A 16 -10.54 -0.29 -56.80
CA ASN A 16 -11.21 -0.61 -58.08
C ASN A 16 -10.98 -2.04 -58.59
N THR A 17 -12.03 -2.50 -59.27
CA THR A 17 -12.33 -3.77 -59.94
C THR A 17 -11.55 -4.02 -61.24
N ASN A 18 -11.25 -5.29 -61.58
CA ASN A 18 -11.81 -6.00 -62.76
C ASN A 18 -11.17 -7.38 -63.04
N ASN A 19 -12.07 -8.37 -63.16
CA ASN A 19 -12.13 -9.55 -64.04
C ASN A 19 -10.91 -10.01 -64.85
N SER A 20 -10.61 -11.33 -64.79
CA SER A 20 -10.85 -12.23 -65.94
C SER A 20 -10.70 -13.71 -65.57
N THR A 21 -11.63 -14.50 -66.11
CA THR A 21 -11.79 -15.95 -66.19
C THR A 21 -10.58 -16.74 -66.72
N ASN A 22 -10.34 -17.95 -66.19
CA ASN A 22 -10.31 -19.15 -67.04
C ASN A 22 -10.40 -20.47 -66.26
N THR A 23 -11.22 -21.34 -66.82
CA THR A 23 -11.57 -22.72 -66.48
C THR A 23 -10.46 -23.72 -66.78
N ASN A 24 -10.31 -24.79 -65.98
CA ASN A 24 -10.53 -26.17 -66.45
C ASN A 24 -10.29 -27.25 -65.38
N ASN A 25 -11.17 -28.25 -65.45
CA ASN A 25 -11.26 -29.49 -64.68
C ASN A 25 -10.07 -30.43 -64.87
N SER A 26 -9.76 -31.24 -63.85
CA SER A 26 -9.83 -32.71 -63.96
C SER A 26 -9.73 -33.40 -62.59
N THR A 27 -10.74 -34.20 -62.30
CA THR A 27 -10.86 -35.22 -61.25
C THR A 27 -9.84 -36.36 -61.40
N ASN A 28 -9.38 -36.95 -60.28
CA ASN A 28 -9.67 -38.37 -59.98
C ASN A 28 -9.06 -38.85 -58.64
N ASN A 29 -9.90 -39.58 -57.92
CA ASN A 29 -9.61 -40.42 -56.76
C ASN A 29 -8.64 -41.56 -57.10
N SER A 30 -7.81 -41.99 -56.13
CA SER A 30 -7.89 -43.34 -55.57
C SER A 30 -6.89 -43.56 -54.43
N THR A 31 -7.44 -44.02 -53.32
CA THR A 31 -6.81 -44.74 -52.22
C THR A 31 -6.13 -46.03 -52.71
N ASN A 32 -4.96 -46.38 -52.16
CA ASN A 32 -4.76 -47.71 -51.55
C ASN A 32 -3.44 -47.84 -50.77
N ASN A 33 -3.57 -48.59 -49.69
CA ASN A 33 -2.60 -48.87 -48.63
C ASN A 33 -1.46 -49.82 -49.03
N SER A 34 -0.39 -49.69 -48.24
CA SER A 34 0.49 -50.75 -47.68
C SER A 34 1.31 -51.62 -48.64
N THR A 35 2.63 -51.62 -48.45
CA THR A 35 3.37 -52.74 -47.83
C THR A 35 4.89 -52.48 -47.79
N ASN A 36 5.47 -52.70 -46.60
CA ASN A 36 6.73 -53.38 -46.28
C ASN A 36 8.09 -53.01 -46.92
N ASN A 37 9.03 -52.80 -45.98
CA ASN A 37 10.40 -53.34 -45.90
C ASN A 37 11.61 -52.57 -46.48
N LEU A 38 12.45 -52.19 -45.51
CA LEU A 38 13.90 -52.40 -45.38
C LEU A 38 14.87 -51.90 -46.47
N CYS A 39 15.73 -50.99 -45.99
CA CYS A 39 17.16 -50.82 -46.28
C CYS A 39 17.63 -50.81 -47.74
N ASN A 40 18.09 -49.64 -48.20
CA ASN A 40 19.32 -49.60 -48.97
C ASN A 40 20.15 -48.35 -48.64
N THR A 41 21.37 -48.65 -48.19
CA THR A 41 22.49 -47.75 -47.97
C THR A 41 22.93 -47.13 -49.29
N THR A 42 22.93 -45.80 -49.40
CA THR A 42 23.92 -45.08 -50.22
C THR A 42 24.26 -43.78 -49.51
N THR A 43 25.56 -43.64 -49.22
CA THR A 43 26.22 -42.42 -48.79
C THR A 43 26.08 -41.36 -49.89
N GLU A 44 25.14 -40.44 -49.71
CA GLU A 44 25.19 -39.14 -50.39
C GLU A 44 25.73 -38.12 -49.40
N ILE A 45 26.86 -37.53 -49.79
CA ILE A 45 27.46 -36.37 -49.15
C ILE A 45 26.41 -35.25 -49.19
N PRO A 46 25.93 -34.71 -48.06
CA PRO A 46 25.08 -33.53 -48.12
C PRO A 46 25.94 -32.38 -48.59
N ILE A 47 25.69 -31.97 -49.84
CA ILE A 47 26.04 -30.65 -50.35
C ILE A 47 25.56 -29.64 -49.31
N ASN A 48 26.46 -28.75 -48.86
CA ASN A 48 26.12 -27.62 -48.01
C ASN A 48 25.00 -26.80 -48.68
N VAL A 49 23.75 -27.12 -48.34
CA VAL A 49 22.63 -26.24 -48.57
C VAL A 49 22.85 -25.10 -47.60
N ILE A 50 23.26 -23.96 -48.15
CA ILE A 50 23.20 -22.68 -47.45
C ILE A 50 21.73 -22.53 -47.08
N GLU A 51 21.38 -22.76 -45.81
CA GLU A 51 20.04 -22.51 -45.30
C GLU A 51 19.73 -21.03 -45.52
N SER A 52 18.94 -20.74 -46.56
CA SER A 52 18.24 -19.47 -46.63
C SER A 52 17.29 -19.45 -45.44
N ASN A 53 17.55 -18.59 -44.44
CA ASN A 53 16.67 -18.38 -43.30
C ASN A 53 15.26 -18.03 -43.81
N ASP A 54 14.39 -19.04 -43.88
CA ASP A 54 13.04 -18.92 -44.41
C ASP A 54 12.08 -18.57 -43.27
N PHE A 55 11.76 -17.28 -43.17
CA PHE A 55 10.80 -16.73 -42.21
C PHE A 55 9.36 -17.24 -42.42
N LEU A 56 9.07 -17.94 -43.53
CA LEU A 56 7.76 -18.51 -43.84
C LEU A 56 7.64 -19.99 -43.44
N SER A 57 8.77 -20.65 -43.17
CA SER A 57 8.75 -22.03 -42.69
C SER A 57 8.33 -22.05 -41.22
N LYS A 58 7.11 -22.50 -40.93
CA LYS A 58 6.78 -22.98 -39.57
C LYS A 58 7.59 -24.25 -39.36
N THR A 59 8.82 -24.12 -38.88
CA THR A 59 9.61 -25.27 -38.41
C THR A 59 8.71 -26.08 -37.47
N GLN A 60 8.56 -27.37 -37.77
CA GLN A 60 7.74 -28.29 -36.98
C GLN A 60 8.06 -28.12 -35.50
N ARG A 61 7.03 -28.07 -34.65
CA ARG A 61 7.17 -27.98 -33.19
C ARG A 61 8.21 -29.02 -32.76
N LYS A 62 9.36 -28.57 -32.27
CA LYS A 62 10.37 -29.49 -31.73
C LYS A 62 9.69 -30.34 -30.66
N HIS A 63 9.76 -31.66 -30.81
CA HIS A 63 9.25 -32.58 -29.80
C HIS A 63 10.05 -32.35 -28.51
N TYR A 64 9.35 -32.18 -27.40
CA TYR A 64 9.95 -32.02 -26.07
C TYR A 64 9.66 -33.29 -25.25
N THR A 65 10.52 -33.56 -24.27
CA THR A 65 10.30 -34.65 -23.31
C THR A 65 8.95 -34.47 -22.60
N PRO A 66 8.05 -35.45 -22.61
CA PRO A 66 6.79 -35.35 -21.87
C PRO A 66 7.05 -35.09 -20.38
N PHE A 67 6.35 -34.10 -19.81
CA PHE A 67 6.44 -33.79 -18.39
C PHE A 67 5.12 -33.28 -17.82
N GLY A 68 4.96 -33.36 -16.50
CA GLY A 68 3.89 -32.75 -15.72
C GLY A 68 4.44 -31.98 -14.52
N MET A 69 3.68 -31.03 -13.98
CA MET A 69 4.07 -30.24 -12.81
C MET A 69 2.95 -30.20 -11.78
N GLU A 70 3.31 -30.22 -10.50
CA GLU A 70 2.36 -30.18 -9.37
C GLU A 70 2.92 -29.35 -8.21
N PHE A 71 2.10 -28.46 -7.64
CA PHE A 71 2.41 -27.82 -6.36
C PHE A 71 2.02 -28.72 -5.20
N LYS A 72 2.97 -28.94 -4.27
CA LYS A 72 2.71 -29.61 -3.00
C LYS A 72 2.99 -28.68 -1.83
N LYS A 73 2.06 -28.69 -0.87
CA LYS A 73 2.15 -27.94 0.36
C LYS A 73 2.83 -28.77 1.45
N ILE A 74 3.94 -28.27 1.95
CA ILE A 74 4.69 -28.81 3.08
C ILE A 74 4.32 -27.94 4.28
N SER A 75 3.39 -28.43 5.09
CA SER A 75 2.95 -27.71 6.30
C SER A 75 3.79 -28.15 7.48
N SER A 76 4.21 -27.19 8.32
CA SER A 76 4.72 -27.52 9.64
C SER A 76 3.56 -27.89 10.56
N THR A 77 3.78 -28.87 11.44
CA THR A 77 2.87 -29.18 12.55
C THR A 77 3.02 -28.19 13.71
N PHE A 78 4.09 -27.40 13.73
CA PHE A 78 4.41 -26.45 14.79
C PHE A 78 3.99 -25.02 14.40
N LEU A 79 3.42 -24.30 15.37
CA LEU A 79 3.23 -22.85 15.27
C LEU A 79 4.55 -22.16 15.62
N TYR A 80 5.00 -21.27 14.74
CA TYR A 80 6.23 -20.52 14.95
C TYR A 80 5.94 -19.26 15.78
N ASN A 81 6.78 -18.97 16.77
CA ASN A 81 6.74 -17.65 17.40
C ASN A 81 7.33 -16.62 16.44
N TYR A 82 6.86 -15.38 16.52
CA TYR A 82 7.59 -14.24 15.96
C TYR A 82 9.01 -14.19 16.56
N GLY A 83 10.00 -13.84 15.73
CA GLY A 83 11.41 -13.86 16.10
C GLY A 83 12.07 -15.26 16.09
N MET A 84 11.34 -16.34 15.80
CA MET A 84 11.87 -17.70 15.89
C MET A 84 12.44 -18.21 14.56
N ASN A 85 13.60 -18.89 14.63
CA ASN A 85 14.17 -19.63 13.52
C ASN A 85 13.35 -20.89 13.24
N PHE A 86 13.26 -21.26 11.98
CA PHE A 86 12.66 -22.51 11.54
C PHE A 86 13.40 -23.11 10.35
N SER A 87 13.18 -24.41 10.17
CA SER A 87 13.75 -25.20 9.10
C SER A 87 12.65 -26.08 8.51
N LEU A 88 12.50 -26.06 7.19
CA LEU A 88 11.59 -26.92 6.45
C LEU A 88 12.39 -27.80 5.49
N GLU A 89 12.26 -29.11 5.66
CA GLU A 89 12.87 -30.09 4.78
C GLU A 89 12.01 -30.30 3.53
N ILE A 90 12.65 -30.27 2.36
CA ILE A 90 11.98 -30.48 1.08
C ILE A 90 11.93 -31.99 0.80
N PRO A 91 10.74 -32.61 0.77
CA PRO A 91 10.63 -34.03 0.49
C PRO A 91 10.93 -34.32 -0.99
N ILE A 92 11.60 -35.45 -1.23
CA ILE A 92 11.94 -35.95 -2.57
C ILE A 92 10.75 -36.75 -3.12
N VAL A 93 9.74 -36.05 -3.64
CA VAL A 93 8.49 -36.66 -4.15
C VAL A 93 8.33 -36.58 -5.68
N GLY A 94 9.07 -35.67 -6.32
CA GLY A 94 9.11 -35.50 -7.78
C GLY A 94 10.47 -35.87 -8.35
N ASN A 95 10.64 -35.68 -9.67
CA ASN A 95 11.94 -35.86 -10.32
C ASN A 95 12.78 -34.58 -10.29
N ILE A 96 12.11 -33.44 -10.35
CA ILE A 96 12.72 -32.11 -10.43
C ILE A 96 11.99 -31.17 -9.45
N LEU A 97 12.71 -30.25 -8.81
CA LEU A 97 12.15 -29.16 -8.01
C LEU A 97 12.35 -27.83 -8.74
N HIS A 98 11.26 -27.16 -9.10
CA HIS A 98 11.32 -25.87 -9.79
C HIS A 98 11.04 -24.71 -8.84
N ARG A 99 9.77 -24.44 -8.53
CA ARG A 99 9.39 -23.27 -7.75
C ARG A 99 9.20 -23.54 -6.28
N ALA A 100 9.58 -22.57 -5.44
CA ALA A 100 9.34 -22.61 -4.01
C ALA A 100 8.84 -21.25 -3.48
N LEU A 101 7.78 -21.26 -2.67
CA LEU A 101 7.24 -20.07 -2.02
C LEU A 101 6.86 -20.37 -0.58
N PHE A 102 7.01 -19.41 0.33
CA PHE A 102 6.32 -19.50 1.62
C PHE A 102 4.89 -19.00 1.50
N GLU A 103 3.95 -19.77 2.02
CA GLU A 103 2.57 -19.34 2.28
C GLU A 103 2.43 -19.00 3.76
N ILE A 104 1.87 -17.83 4.05
CA ILE A 104 1.67 -17.33 5.41
C ILE A 104 0.18 -17.06 5.62
N GLU A 105 -0.38 -17.66 6.68
CA GLU A 105 -1.73 -17.33 7.17
C GLU A 105 -1.63 -16.14 8.14
N LEU A 106 -2.17 -14.99 7.76
CA LEU A 106 -2.14 -13.78 8.57
C LEU A 106 -3.29 -13.77 9.59
N PRO A 107 -3.01 -13.47 10.87
CA PRO A 107 -4.05 -13.29 11.87
C PRO A 107 -4.87 -12.02 11.58
N VAL A 108 -6.13 -12.05 12.02
CA VAL A 108 -7.04 -10.91 11.88
C VAL A 108 -6.69 -9.85 12.93
N LEU A 109 -6.32 -8.65 12.47
CA LEU A 109 -6.03 -7.50 13.33
C LEU A 109 -7.31 -6.67 13.49
N ASN A 110 -8.06 -6.87 14.58
CA ASN A 110 -9.24 -6.06 14.88
C ASN A 110 -9.36 -5.82 16.38
N PHE A 111 -8.81 -4.70 16.82
CA PHE A 111 -8.81 -4.31 18.23
C PHE A 111 -9.71 -3.09 18.43
N SER A 112 -10.45 -3.11 19.52
CA SER A 112 -11.23 -1.97 20.00
C SER A 112 -10.70 -1.52 21.34
N ASP A 113 -10.86 -0.23 21.63
CA ASP A 113 -10.51 0.43 22.88
C ASP A 113 -11.26 -0.11 24.10
N SER A 114 -12.19 -1.05 23.92
CA SER A 114 -12.85 -1.80 25.01
C SER A 114 -11.85 -2.59 25.87
N ILE A 115 -10.62 -2.80 25.37
CA ILE A 115 -9.51 -3.41 26.14
C ILE A 115 -8.94 -2.47 27.20
N ILE A 116 -9.18 -1.16 27.10
CA ILE A 116 -8.68 -0.16 28.04
C ILE A 116 -9.61 -0.13 29.26
N THR A 117 -9.08 -0.51 30.42
CA THR A 117 -9.83 -0.60 31.68
C THR A 117 -9.63 0.61 32.60
N ASP A 118 -8.80 1.58 32.19
CA ASP A 118 -8.55 2.81 32.95
C ASP A 118 -9.85 3.60 33.16
N ILE A 119 -10.15 3.95 34.41
CA ILE A 119 -11.40 4.63 34.79
C ILE A 119 -11.49 6.01 34.15
N THR A 120 -10.36 6.72 34.04
CA THR A 120 -10.28 8.05 33.45
C THR A 120 -10.60 8.00 31.97
N TYR A 121 -10.06 7.01 31.25
CA TYR A 121 -10.39 6.79 29.84
C TYR A 121 -11.87 6.45 29.64
N VAL A 122 -12.43 5.55 30.46
CA VAL A 122 -13.84 5.17 30.39
C VAL A 122 -14.75 6.38 30.60
N GLN A 123 -14.41 7.25 31.57
CA GLN A 123 -15.14 8.50 31.81
C GLN A 123 -15.00 9.49 30.65
N PHE A 124 -13.78 9.68 30.13
CA PHE A 124 -13.52 10.52 28.96
C PHE A 124 -14.34 10.09 27.74
N LYS A 125 -14.34 8.78 27.44
CA LYS A 125 -15.13 8.21 26.34
C LYS A 125 -16.63 8.39 26.59
N ALA A 126 -17.11 8.15 27.81
CA ALA A 126 -18.52 8.32 28.16
C ALA A 126 -18.98 9.78 27.99
N ASN A 127 -18.16 10.75 28.40
CA ASN A 127 -18.44 12.18 28.23
C ASN A 127 -18.51 12.55 26.73
N ASN A 128 -17.56 12.07 25.93
CA ASN A 128 -17.58 12.30 24.47
C ASN A 128 -18.84 11.72 23.80
N LEU A 129 -19.22 10.49 24.17
CA LEU A 129 -20.45 9.87 23.68
C LEU A 129 -21.70 10.63 24.13
N SER A 130 -21.73 11.13 25.37
CA SER A 130 -22.83 11.95 25.88
C SER A 130 -22.95 13.28 25.12
N ASN A 131 -21.84 13.96 24.83
CA ASN A 131 -21.82 15.20 24.05
C ASN A 131 -22.37 14.98 22.63
N ILE A 132 -21.94 13.91 21.96
CA ILE A 132 -22.46 13.55 20.63
C ILE A 132 -23.95 13.18 20.70
N SER A 133 -24.36 12.44 21.74
CA SER A 133 -25.77 12.07 21.94
C SER A 133 -26.66 13.30 22.15
N ASN A 134 -26.19 14.32 22.87
CA ASN A 134 -26.92 15.57 23.05
C ASN A 134 -27.12 16.31 21.72
N GLU A 135 -26.12 16.30 20.84
CA GLU A 135 -26.27 16.84 19.47
C GLU A 135 -27.28 16.03 18.65
N ILE A 136 -27.25 14.69 18.71
CA ILE A 136 -28.26 13.85 18.03
C ILE A 136 -29.68 14.20 18.50
N ILE A 137 -29.89 14.37 19.81
CA ILE A 137 -31.18 14.75 20.38
C ILE A 137 -31.61 16.13 19.87
N LYS A 138 -30.73 17.14 19.96
CA LYS A 138 -30.98 18.50 19.46
C LYS A 138 -31.42 18.51 17.99
N TRP A 139 -30.71 17.78 17.12
CA TRP A 139 -31.07 17.70 15.70
C TRP A 139 -32.34 16.90 15.45
N THR A 140 -32.60 15.85 16.24
CA THR A 140 -33.84 15.07 16.17
C THR A 140 -35.05 15.91 16.54
N ASP A 141 -34.96 16.73 17.59
CA ASP A 141 -36.02 17.64 18.01
C ASP A 141 -36.28 18.73 16.95
N SER A 142 -35.20 19.30 16.39
CA SER A 142 -35.28 20.26 15.29
C SER A 142 -35.95 19.66 14.05
N TYR A 143 -35.57 18.43 13.68
CA TYR A 143 -36.18 17.71 12.56
C TYR A 143 -37.65 17.40 12.79
N ASN A 144 -38.02 16.89 13.97
CA ASN A 144 -39.41 16.53 14.28
C ASN A 144 -40.32 17.76 14.26
N THR A 145 -39.85 18.86 14.84
CA THR A 145 -40.54 20.16 14.81
C THR A 145 -40.73 20.63 13.36
N MET A 146 -39.66 20.63 12.56
CA MET A 146 -39.70 21.06 11.17
C MET A 146 -40.56 20.14 10.30
N LYS A 147 -40.57 18.83 10.55
CA LYS A 147 -41.37 17.84 9.82
C LYS A 147 -42.84 18.05 10.07
N ASN A 148 -43.25 18.24 11.32
CA ASN A 148 -44.65 18.47 11.66
C ASN A 148 -45.14 19.81 11.10
N PHE A 149 -44.31 20.87 11.20
CA PHE A 149 -44.60 22.15 10.56
C PHE A 149 -44.70 22.04 9.03
N SER A 150 -43.71 21.42 8.38
CA SER A 150 -43.66 21.21 6.93
C SER A 150 -44.86 20.42 6.41
N ASN A 151 -45.32 19.40 7.12
CA ASN A 151 -46.50 18.63 6.73
C ASN A 151 -47.75 19.52 6.60
N ILE A 152 -47.93 20.47 7.52
CA ILE A 152 -49.02 21.44 7.46
C ILE A 152 -48.79 22.41 6.29
N MET A 153 -47.56 22.88 6.09
CA MET A 153 -47.22 23.74 4.95
C MET A 153 -47.42 23.04 3.60
N PHE A 154 -47.18 21.72 3.52
CA PHE A 154 -47.44 20.93 2.32
C PHE A 154 -48.94 20.78 2.05
N GLU A 155 -49.78 20.61 3.09
CA GLU A 155 -51.25 20.65 2.96
C GLU A 155 -51.69 22.03 2.41
N VAL A 156 -51.17 23.12 2.97
CA VAL A 156 -51.42 24.50 2.51
C VAL A 156 -50.96 24.71 1.06
N TYR A 157 -49.77 24.24 0.71
CA TYR A 157 -49.21 24.35 -0.64
C TYR A 157 -50.06 23.62 -1.67
N VAL A 158 -50.45 22.37 -1.40
CA VAL A 158 -51.29 21.57 -2.29
C VAL A 158 -52.64 22.24 -2.51
N GLU A 159 -53.29 22.70 -1.45
CA GLU A 159 -54.57 23.42 -1.56
C GLU A 159 -54.42 24.74 -2.31
N THR A 160 -53.33 25.49 -2.08
CA THR A 160 -53.02 26.72 -2.81
C THR A 160 -52.84 26.44 -4.31
N LYS A 161 -52.02 25.46 -4.67
CA LYS A 161 -51.79 25.07 -6.08
C LYS A 161 -53.07 24.59 -6.78
N LYS A 162 -53.98 23.92 -6.07
CA LYS A 162 -55.31 23.57 -6.62
C LYS A 162 -56.13 24.82 -6.90
N ILE A 163 -56.18 25.76 -5.94
CA ILE A 163 -56.96 27.00 -6.08
C ILE A 163 -56.40 27.86 -7.22
N LEU A 164 -55.08 28.02 -7.32
CA LEU A 164 -54.41 28.82 -8.37
C LEU A 164 -54.70 28.35 -9.80
N LYS A 165 -55.21 27.13 -10.00
CA LYS A 165 -55.61 26.59 -11.32
C LYS A 165 -57.05 26.96 -11.73
N LEU A 166 -57.86 27.51 -10.83
CA LEU A 166 -59.25 27.87 -11.12
C LEU A 166 -59.33 29.14 -11.98
N GLN A 167 -60.34 29.23 -12.85
CA GLN A 167 -60.64 30.46 -13.59
C GLN A 167 -61.43 31.41 -12.65
N ASN A 168 -60.98 32.67 -12.53
CA ASN A 168 -61.60 33.74 -11.71
C ASN A 168 -61.49 33.58 -10.18
N ILE A 169 -60.25 33.52 -9.66
CA ILE A 169 -59.97 33.45 -8.22
C ILE A 169 -59.96 34.85 -7.60
N THR A 170 -60.55 34.99 -6.42
CA THR A 170 -60.41 36.19 -5.57
C THR A 170 -59.44 35.94 -4.41
N LEU A 171 -58.77 36.99 -3.96
CA LEU A 171 -57.87 36.94 -2.80
C LEU A 171 -58.60 36.45 -1.53
N SER A 172 -59.82 36.94 -1.30
CA SER A 172 -60.65 36.54 -0.16
C SER A 172 -61.01 35.06 -0.18
N PHE A 173 -61.26 34.49 -1.36
CA PHE A 173 -61.52 33.07 -1.51
C PHE A 173 -60.29 32.24 -1.13
N LEU A 174 -59.12 32.60 -1.66
CA LEU A 174 -57.85 31.94 -1.30
C LEU A 174 -57.57 32.01 0.20
N GLN A 175 -57.63 33.20 0.79
CA GLN A 175 -57.37 33.40 2.23
C GLN A 175 -58.36 32.63 3.12
N SER A 176 -59.65 32.59 2.77
CA SER A 176 -60.64 31.84 3.55
C SER A 176 -60.35 30.33 3.57
N ARG A 177 -59.87 29.77 2.45
CA ARG A 177 -59.52 28.34 2.34
C ARG A 177 -58.29 28.01 3.16
N ILE A 178 -57.26 28.86 3.13
CA ILE A 178 -56.05 28.67 3.94
C ILE A 178 -56.34 28.88 5.43
N LEU A 179 -57.18 29.84 5.79
CA LEU A 179 -57.58 30.08 7.18
C LEU A 179 -58.27 28.86 7.81
N ASN A 180 -59.05 28.09 7.04
CA ASN A 180 -59.63 26.83 7.52
C ASN A 180 -58.56 25.79 7.90
N ILE A 181 -57.48 25.70 7.11
CA ILE A 181 -56.35 24.79 7.40
C ILE A 181 -55.60 25.29 8.63
N ILE A 182 -55.35 26.60 8.75
CA ILE A 182 -54.70 27.20 9.92
C ILE A 182 -55.51 26.92 11.19
N ASN A 183 -56.83 27.12 11.14
CA ASN A 183 -57.70 26.92 12.31
C ASN A 183 -57.72 25.46 12.76
N LYS A 184 -57.67 24.51 11.81
CA LYS A 184 -57.58 23.07 12.09
C LYS A 184 -56.33 22.70 12.91
N TYR A 185 -55.21 23.40 12.71
CA TYR A 185 -53.93 23.14 13.39
C TYR A 185 -53.44 24.30 14.27
N SER A 186 -54.35 25.16 14.74
CA SER A 186 -54.01 26.46 15.34
C SER A 186 -53.07 26.36 16.55
N THR A 187 -53.32 25.43 17.47
CA THR A 187 -52.48 25.18 18.65
C THR A 187 -51.09 24.66 18.27
N ASP A 188 -51.03 23.71 17.34
CA ASP A 188 -49.78 23.08 16.90
C ASP A 188 -48.90 24.08 16.12
N LEU A 189 -49.50 24.84 15.20
CA LEU A 189 -48.80 25.87 14.43
C LEU A 189 -48.21 26.96 15.33
N TYR A 190 -48.95 27.39 16.36
CA TYR A 190 -48.42 28.36 17.33
C TYR A 190 -47.17 27.81 18.02
N THR A 191 -47.22 26.56 18.47
CA THR A 191 -46.10 25.90 19.14
C THR A 191 -44.89 25.75 18.21
N TYR A 192 -45.09 25.25 16.98
CA TYR A 192 -43.99 25.07 16.04
C TYR A 192 -43.34 26.39 15.61
N ARG A 193 -44.14 27.45 15.42
CA ARG A 193 -43.62 28.80 15.09
C ARG A 193 -42.73 29.39 16.17
N LEU A 194 -42.94 29.03 17.43
CA LEU A 194 -42.08 29.46 18.55
C LEU A 194 -40.77 28.68 18.62
N LEU A 195 -40.75 27.44 18.14
CA LEU A 195 -39.59 26.55 18.20
C LEU A 195 -38.68 26.65 16.98
N ILE A 196 -39.18 27.16 15.85
CA ILE A 196 -38.40 27.38 14.63
C ILE A 196 -37.77 28.77 14.67
N ASP A 197 -36.49 28.86 14.30
CA ASP A 197 -35.78 30.14 14.17
C ASP A 197 -36.54 31.11 13.25
N ALA A 198 -36.65 32.38 13.66
CA ALA A 198 -37.44 33.39 12.96
C ALA A 198 -36.99 33.61 11.50
N ASN A 199 -35.68 33.52 11.21
CA ASN A 199 -35.16 33.68 9.86
C ASN A 199 -35.53 32.49 8.98
N ILE A 200 -35.49 31.28 9.54
CA ILE A 200 -35.95 30.07 8.86
C ILE A 200 -37.45 30.21 8.58
N LEU A 201 -38.24 30.54 9.60
CA LEU A 201 -39.69 30.64 9.53
C LEU A 201 -40.16 31.58 8.40
N ASN A 202 -39.53 32.74 8.27
CA ASN A 202 -39.81 33.71 7.20
C ASN A 202 -39.64 33.13 5.79
N SER A 203 -38.74 32.15 5.63
CA SER A 203 -38.44 31.51 4.34
C SER A 203 -39.29 30.28 4.04
N VAL A 204 -40.09 29.79 4.99
CA VAL A 204 -40.82 28.52 4.90
C VAL A 204 -42.33 28.58 5.20
N ASP A 205 -42.82 29.61 5.90
CA ASP A 205 -44.24 29.73 6.30
C ASP A 205 -45.16 30.22 5.17
N ILE A 206 -45.59 29.28 4.33
CA ILE A 206 -46.51 29.54 3.20
C ILE A 206 -47.85 30.11 3.68
N ALA A 207 -48.33 29.65 4.84
CA ALA A 207 -49.62 30.07 5.38
C ALA A 207 -49.60 31.55 5.80
N ALA A 208 -48.56 31.98 6.52
CA ALA A 208 -48.38 33.38 6.90
C ALA A 208 -48.22 34.29 5.68
N TYR A 209 -47.46 33.84 4.67
CA TYR A 209 -47.31 34.58 3.40
C TYR A 209 -48.66 34.84 2.72
N ILE A 210 -49.49 33.80 2.55
CA ILE A 210 -50.79 33.93 1.86
C ILE A 210 -51.77 34.83 2.64
N ILE A 211 -51.83 34.70 3.96
CA ILE A 211 -52.69 35.54 4.80
C ILE A 211 -52.24 37.00 4.78
N GLY A 212 -50.93 37.25 4.67
CA GLY A 212 -50.37 38.60 4.59
C GLY A 212 -50.51 39.29 3.23
N LEU A 213 -51.04 38.63 2.20
CA LEU A 213 -51.20 39.23 0.86
C LEU A 213 -52.23 40.36 0.85
N VAL A 214 -51.87 41.49 0.23
CA VAL A 214 -52.76 42.66 0.04
C VAL A 214 -53.39 42.67 -1.36
N SER A 215 -52.73 42.06 -2.35
CA SER A 215 -53.21 41.93 -3.73
C SER A 215 -52.78 40.60 -4.34
N LEU A 216 -53.57 40.05 -5.26
CA LEU A 216 -53.29 38.74 -5.88
C LEU A 216 -52.59 38.91 -7.23
N ASN A 217 -51.30 38.58 -7.28
CA ASN A 217 -50.56 38.32 -8.53
C ASN A 217 -50.23 36.82 -8.61
N ILE A 218 -50.94 36.09 -9.48
CA ILE A 218 -50.88 34.62 -9.55
C ILE A 218 -49.45 34.13 -9.82
N THR A 219 -48.74 34.74 -10.77
CA THR A 219 -47.37 34.30 -11.14
C THR A 219 -46.37 34.49 -10.00
N THR A 220 -46.43 35.64 -9.30
CA THR A 220 -45.54 35.92 -8.16
C THR A 220 -45.87 35.03 -6.97
N VAL A 221 -47.15 34.80 -6.68
CA VAL A 221 -47.55 33.89 -5.60
C VAL A 221 -47.10 32.47 -5.91
N ASP A 222 -47.33 31.98 -7.13
CA ASP A 222 -46.97 30.62 -7.55
C ASP A 222 -45.46 30.34 -7.43
N THR A 223 -44.62 31.27 -7.89
CA THR A 223 -43.15 31.16 -7.79
C THR A 223 -42.64 31.27 -6.35
N THR A 224 -43.26 32.12 -5.53
CA THR A 224 -42.87 32.30 -4.12
C THR A 224 -43.23 31.07 -3.30
N ILE A 225 -44.43 30.51 -3.46
CA ILE A 225 -44.83 29.31 -2.72
C ILE A 225 -43.99 28.08 -3.14
N ASP A 226 -43.57 27.98 -4.41
CA ASP A 226 -42.66 26.93 -4.87
C ASP A 226 -41.30 27.05 -4.20
N THR A 227 -40.78 28.28 -4.09
CA THR A 227 -39.52 28.55 -3.40
C THR A 227 -39.61 28.17 -1.92
N MET A 228 -40.68 28.59 -1.24
CA MET A 228 -40.90 28.26 0.18
C MET A 228 -41.12 26.75 0.39
N TYR A 229 -41.81 26.06 -0.53
CA TYR A 229 -41.97 24.60 -0.51
C TYR A 229 -40.62 23.89 -0.64
N ASN A 230 -39.79 24.31 -1.60
CA ASN A 230 -38.45 23.76 -1.78
C ASN A 230 -37.55 24.06 -0.57
N ASN A 231 -37.67 25.24 0.05
CA ASN A 231 -36.97 25.56 1.28
C ASN A 231 -37.37 24.63 2.43
N ASN A 232 -38.67 24.32 2.61
CA ASN A 232 -39.12 23.33 3.60
C ASN A 232 -38.41 21.99 3.40
N ILE A 233 -38.35 21.48 2.15
CA ILE A 233 -37.64 20.23 1.83
C ILE A 233 -36.14 20.34 2.14
N ASN A 234 -35.49 21.45 1.76
CA ASN A 234 -34.06 21.65 1.99
C ASN A 234 -33.72 21.66 3.50
N TYR A 235 -34.52 22.32 4.33
CA TYR A 235 -34.31 22.31 5.78
C TYR A 235 -34.60 20.93 6.41
N LEU A 236 -35.57 20.17 5.89
CA LEU A 236 -35.77 18.78 6.33
C LEU A 236 -34.55 17.92 6.01
N ASN A 237 -33.98 18.04 4.81
CA ASN A 237 -32.77 17.34 4.41
C ASN A 237 -31.56 17.79 5.26
N TYR A 238 -31.44 19.08 5.56
CA TYR A 238 -30.39 19.63 6.43
C TYR A 238 -30.40 19.02 7.83
N TYR A 239 -31.57 19.02 8.49
CA TYR A 239 -31.69 18.45 9.83
C TYR A 239 -31.48 16.94 9.83
N TYR A 240 -32.06 16.22 8.86
CA TYR A 240 -31.89 14.78 8.76
C TYR A 240 -30.45 14.36 8.42
N GLY A 241 -29.77 15.12 7.56
CA GLY A 241 -28.35 14.94 7.27
C GLY A 241 -27.50 15.05 8.53
N ASN A 242 -27.72 16.09 9.34
CA ASN A 242 -27.01 16.27 10.61
C ASN A 242 -27.25 15.10 11.59
N ILE A 243 -28.48 14.58 11.69
CA ILE A 243 -28.76 13.36 12.49
C ILE A 243 -27.89 12.19 12.01
N ASN A 244 -27.84 11.94 10.71
CA ASN A 244 -27.05 10.84 10.14
C ASN A 244 -25.54 11.04 10.36
N TYR A 245 -25.03 12.25 10.17
CA TYR A 245 -23.64 12.60 10.39
C TYR A 245 -23.24 12.33 11.86
N TYR A 246 -23.99 12.85 12.83
CA TYR A 246 -23.70 12.64 14.24
C TYR A 246 -23.91 11.19 14.69
N THR A 247 -24.87 10.48 14.09
CA THR A 247 -25.06 9.04 14.33
C THR A 247 -23.86 8.23 13.85
N LYS A 248 -23.29 8.55 12.69
CA LYS A 248 -22.05 7.95 12.19
C LYS A 248 -20.88 8.27 13.12
N LYS A 249 -20.72 9.53 13.53
CA LYS A 249 -19.68 9.97 14.47
C LYS A 249 -19.78 9.22 15.82
N TYR A 250 -21.01 9.06 16.34
CA TYR A 250 -21.28 8.28 17.55
C TYR A 250 -20.87 6.82 17.38
N ALA A 251 -21.23 6.19 16.26
CA ALA A 251 -20.87 4.80 15.98
C ALA A 251 -19.36 4.60 15.93
N THR A 252 -18.61 5.51 15.29
CA THR A 252 -17.15 5.49 15.22
C THR A 252 -16.51 5.58 16.61
N VAL A 253 -16.92 6.56 17.43
CA VAL A 253 -16.39 6.73 18.80
C VAL A 253 -16.78 5.54 19.68
N LYS A 254 -18.00 5.01 19.53
CA LYS A 254 -18.46 3.84 20.30
C LYS A 254 -17.67 2.59 19.97
N GLU A 255 -17.45 2.32 18.68
CA GLU A 255 -16.64 1.20 18.21
C GLU A 255 -15.20 1.32 18.69
N GLY A 256 -14.64 2.54 18.66
CA GLY A 256 -13.35 2.85 19.26
C GLY A 256 -12.21 2.00 18.71
N LYS A 257 -12.07 1.94 17.38
CA LYS A 257 -11.02 1.14 16.75
C LYS A 257 -9.64 1.61 17.17
N ILE A 258 -8.80 0.66 17.57
CA ILE A 258 -7.38 0.90 17.79
C ILE A 258 -6.64 0.68 16.49
N LEU A 259 -5.67 1.54 16.19
CA LEU A 259 -4.76 1.36 15.08
C LEU A 259 -3.92 0.09 15.28
N CYS A 260 -4.04 -0.85 14.36
CA CYS A 260 -3.16 -2.01 14.26
C CYS A 260 -3.08 -2.43 12.81
N LYS A 261 -1.95 -2.16 12.16
CA LYS A 261 -1.74 -2.40 10.73
C LYS A 261 -0.45 -3.17 10.52
N TRP A 262 -0.41 -3.96 9.45
CA TRP A 262 0.85 -4.55 8.97
C TRP A 262 1.71 -3.49 8.28
N ILE A 263 3.02 -3.71 8.24
CA ILE A 263 3.93 -2.88 7.43
C ILE A 263 3.68 -3.08 5.93
N ASP A 264 4.15 -2.11 5.15
CA ASP A 264 4.14 -2.20 3.70
C ASP A 264 5.12 -3.29 3.21
N ASN A 265 4.84 -3.89 2.05
CA ASN A 265 5.61 -5.03 1.52
C ASN A 265 5.79 -6.20 2.50
N LEU A 266 4.75 -6.49 3.30
CA LEU A 266 4.78 -7.49 4.38
C LEU A 266 5.43 -8.82 3.98
N GLY A 267 5.09 -9.38 2.82
CA GLY A 267 5.65 -10.65 2.35
C GLY A 267 7.18 -10.64 2.19
N HIS A 268 7.79 -9.49 1.86
CA HIS A 268 9.26 -9.43 1.75
C HIS A 268 9.92 -9.43 3.12
N TYR A 269 9.35 -8.68 4.07
CA TYR A 269 9.94 -8.44 5.39
C TYR A 269 9.43 -9.38 6.48
N TYR A 270 8.51 -10.27 6.14
CA TYR A 270 7.94 -11.27 7.05
C TYR A 270 9.01 -12.16 7.68
N PHE A 271 10.04 -12.47 6.89
CA PHE A 271 11.19 -13.22 7.29
C PHE A 271 12.43 -12.33 7.30
N ASN A 272 13.44 -12.64 8.11
CA ASN A 272 14.68 -11.86 8.13
C ASN A 272 15.67 -12.30 7.03
N PHE A 273 15.77 -13.61 6.80
CA PHE A 273 16.69 -14.21 5.85
C PHE A 273 16.12 -15.51 5.27
N PHE A 274 16.72 -15.98 4.19
CA PHE A 274 16.36 -17.20 3.48
C PHE A 274 17.62 -17.97 3.15
N GLU A 275 17.76 -19.16 3.70
CA GLU A 275 18.97 -19.97 3.57
C GLU A 275 18.63 -21.33 2.94
N LEU A 276 19.32 -21.69 1.86
CA LEU A 276 19.26 -23.01 1.25
C LEU A 276 20.39 -23.87 1.80
N VAL A 277 20.04 -24.92 2.53
CA VAL A 277 20.99 -25.87 3.10
C VAL A 277 20.87 -27.21 2.40
N VAL A 278 22.02 -27.72 1.96
CA VAL A 278 22.16 -29.03 1.32
C VAL A 278 23.20 -29.84 2.08
N ASN A 279 22.82 -31.03 2.54
CA ASN A 279 23.72 -31.93 3.30
C ASN A 279 24.40 -31.27 4.53
N GLY A 280 23.71 -30.29 5.13
CA GLY A 280 24.22 -29.52 6.27
C GLY A 280 25.08 -28.31 5.90
N ASN A 281 25.41 -28.10 4.63
CA ASN A 281 26.17 -26.95 4.14
C ASN A 281 25.25 -25.90 3.52
N THR A 282 25.51 -24.63 3.80
CA THR A 282 24.78 -23.51 3.18
C THR A 282 25.24 -23.32 1.74
N VAL A 283 24.29 -23.44 0.81
CA VAL A 283 24.52 -23.24 -0.63
C VAL A 283 24.34 -21.77 -1.00
N ASP A 284 23.31 -21.14 -0.43
CA ASP A 284 22.95 -19.76 -0.69
C ASP A 284 22.22 -19.16 0.53
N ASN A 285 22.40 -17.87 0.77
CA ASN A 285 21.77 -17.14 1.85
C ASN A 285 21.55 -15.67 1.46
N TYR A 286 20.33 -15.16 1.60
CA TYR A 286 20.03 -13.75 1.35
C TYR A 286 19.08 -13.16 2.38
N SER A 287 19.21 -11.86 2.60
CA SER A 287 18.35 -11.08 3.49
C SER A 287 17.03 -10.69 2.82
N ASN A 288 16.07 -10.26 3.64
CA ASN A 288 14.83 -9.68 3.15
C ASN A 288 15.02 -8.40 2.32
N ASP A 289 16.05 -7.61 2.60
CA ASP A 289 16.43 -6.44 1.80
C ASP A 289 16.87 -6.86 0.40
N PHE A 290 17.67 -7.92 0.30
CA PHE A 290 18.05 -8.48 -0.99
C PHE A 290 16.81 -8.92 -1.78
N LEU A 291 15.92 -9.68 -1.14
CA LEU A 291 14.66 -10.10 -1.75
C LEU A 291 13.86 -8.89 -2.23
N HIS A 292 13.71 -7.86 -1.38
CA HIS A 292 12.91 -6.69 -1.70
C HIS A 292 13.49 -5.89 -2.88
N ILE A 293 14.80 -5.61 -2.85
CA ILE A 293 15.48 -4.87 -3.90
C ILE A 293 15.40 -5.66 -5.21
N TYR A 294 15.80 -6.93 -5.20
CA TYR A 294 15.80 -7.78 -6.39
C TYR A 294 14.41 -7.86 -7.03
N GLN A 295 13.36 -8.10 -6.24
CA GLN A 295 11.99 -8.19 -6.73
C GLN A 295 11.46 -6.83 -7.22
N THR A 296 11.94 -5.72 -6.68
CA THR A 296 11.50 -4.38 -7.11
C THR A 296 11.80 -4.12 -8.57
N HIS A 297 12.98 -4.55 -9.03
CA HIS A 297 13.41 -4.34 -10.43
C HIS A 297 13.21 -5.56 -11.34
N SER A 298 13.19 -6.79 -10.83
CA SER A 298 13.05 -8.02 -11.65
C SER A 298 11.63 -8.31 -12.15
N ILE A 299 10.60 -7.74 -11.51
CA ILE A 299 9.21 -8.00 -11.88
C ILE A 299 8.79 -7.11 -13.05
N LEU A 300 8.28 -7.72 -14.11
CA LEU A 300 7.71 -7.00 -15.25
C LEU A 300 6.51 -6.14 -14.83
N LYS A 301 6.43 -4.93 -15.38
CA LYS A 301 5.40 -3.92 -15.05
C LYS A 301 3.96 -4.46 -15.04
N HIS A 302 3.60 -5.34 -15.97
CA HIS A 302 2.25 -5.90 -16.09
C HIS A 302 1.92 -6.96 -15.03
N TYR A 303 2.92 -7.53 -14.35
CA TYR A 303 2.72 -8.47 -13.22
C TYR A 303 2.72 -7.79 -11.85
N LYS A 304 3.17 -6.52 -11.74
CA LYS A 304 3.37 -5.83 -10.47
C LYS A 304 2.11 -5.79 -9.58
N ASN A 305 0.93 -5.57 -10.16
CA ASN A 305 -0.31 -5.53 -9.37
C ASN A 305 -0.63 -6.91 -8.76
N ASN A 306 -0.53 -7.98 -9.55
CA ASN A 306 -0.73 -9.35 -9.04
C ASN A 306 0.32 -9.72 -8.00
N TYR A 307 1.56 -9.28 -8.21
CA TYR A 307 2.63 -9.48 -7.25
C TYR A 307 2.39 -8.75 -5.93
N ASN A 308 2.00 -7.47 -5.98
CA ASN A 308 1.67 -6.70 -4.78
C ASN A 308 0.52 -7.36 -4.00
N ARG A 309 -0.48 -7.93 -4.69
CA ARG A 309 -1.53 -8.73 -4.03
C ARG A 309 -0.99 -9.99 -3.38
N MET A 310 -0.06 -10.67 -4.05
CA MET A 310 0.57 -11.89 -3.57
C MET A 310 1.36 -11.66 -2.27
N ILE A 311 2.18 -10.60 -2.20
CA ILE A 311 3.01 -10.29 -1.03
C ILE A 311 2.26 -9.53 0.07
N GLY A 312 0.97 -9.24 -0.11
CA GLY A 312 0.21 -8.41 0.81
C GLY A 312 0.75 -6.97 0.87
N ASN A 313 0.94 -6.34 -0.28
CA ASN A 313 1.21 -4.91 -0.41
C ASN A 313 -0.02 -4.20 -1.02
N THR A 314 -1.18 -4.41 -0.40
CA THR A 314 -2.46 -3.85 -0.86
C THR A 314 -3.35 -3.54 0.33
N GLU A 315 -4.15 -2.49 0.23
CA GLU A 315 -5.03 -2.05 1.33
C GLU A 315 -6.00 -3.14 1.81
N SER A 316 -6.37 -4.07 0.93
CA SER A 316 -7.29 -5.16 1.28
C SER A 316 -6.80 -6.09 2.38
N ILE A 317 -5.48 -6.17 2.63
CA ILE A 317 -4.97 -6.96 3.75
C ILE A 317 -5.29 -6.32 5.11
N TYR A 318 -5.48 -5.00 5.12
CA TYR A 318 -5.86 -4.21 6.31
C TYR A 318 -7.37 -4.23 6.54
N ILE A 319 -8.15 -4.63 5.53
CA ILE A 319 -9.60 -4.74 5.63
C ILE A 319 -9.95 -6.13 6.17
N ASN A 320 -10.33 -6.17 7.45
CA ASN A 320 -10.83 -7.38 8.08
C ASN A 320 -12.19 -7.81 7.45
N LYS A 321 -12.19 -8.94 6.74
CA LYS A 321 -13.41 -9.56 6.18
C LYS A 321 -13.92 -10.75 7.00
N GLY A 322 -13.37 -10.98 8.20
CA GLY A 322 -13.75 -12.11 9.07
C GLY A 322 -13.15 -13.46 8.68
N SER A 323 -12.18 -13.50 7.75
CA SER A 323 -11.42 -14.70 7.40
C SER A 323 -9.91 -14.37 7.29
N PRO A 324 -9.01 -15.31 7.62
CA PRO A 324 -7.56 -15.11 7.49
C PRO A 324 -7.18 -14.76 6.05
N ASN A 325 -6.29 -13.78 5.90
CA ASN A 325 -5.67 -13.46 4.62
C ASN A 325 -4.44 -14.35 4.42
N TYR A 326 -4.20 -14.79 3.19
CA TYR A 326 -2.99 -15.52 2.82
C TYR A 326 -2.10 -14.63 1.99
N ILE A 327 -0.81 -14.61 2.32
CA ILE A 327 0.23 -13.97 1.53
C ILE A 327 1.29 -14.99 1.15
N TYR A 328 2.00 -14.72 0.06
CA TYR A 328 3.04 -15.58 -0.46
C TYR A 328 4.34 -14.82 -0.62
N THR A 329 5.42 -15.40 -0.11
CA THR A 329 6.78 -14.88 -0.24
C THR A 329 7.53 -15.73 -1.26
N PRO A 330 7.92 -15.18 -2.42
CA PRO A 330 8.67 -15.92 -3.42
C PRO A 330 10.13 -16.03 -3.01
N LEU A 331 10.69 -17.23 -3.10
CA LEU A 331 12.13 -17.43 -2.87
C LEU A 331 12.91 -17.10 -4.16
N ILE A 332 14.15 -16.65 -4.05
CA ILE A 332 14.97 -16.25 -5.21
C ILE A 332 16.27 -17.07 -5.34
N PHE A 333 16.30 -18.29 -4.78
CA PHE A 333 17.38 -19.23 -5.05
C PHE A 333 17.49 -19.50 -6.56
N SER A 334 18.68 -19.82 -7.06
CA SER A 334 18.94 -19.93 -8.50
C SER A 334 18.05 -20.97 -9.21
N TYR A 335 17.63 -22.03 -8.51
CA TYR A 335 16.73 -23.05 -9.05
C TYR A 335 15.27 -22.58 -9.22
N ASN A 336 14.90 -21.49 -8.54
CA ASN A 336 13.55 -20.91 -8.51
C ASN A 336 13.37 -19.80 -9.57
N ASN A 337 14.20 -19.79 -10.61
CA ASN A 337 14.13 -18.79 -11.67
C ASN A 337 13.00 -19.12 -12.66
N ILE A 338 11.94 -18.30 -12.68
CA ILE A 338 10.76 -18.55 -13.52
C ILE A 338 11.02 -18.47 -15.02
N ASN A 339 12.02 -17.69 -15.43
CA ASN A 339 12.36 -17.52 -16.84
C ASN A 339 13.16 -18.73 -17.36
N GLU A 340 13.69 -19.55 -16.45
CA GLU A 340 14.65 -20.57 -16.77
C GLU A 340 14.43 -21.87 -15.99
N PRO A 341 13.42 -22.67 -16.39
CA PRO A 341 13.14 -23.96 -15.77
C PRO A 341 14.30 -24.97 -15.86
N SER A 342 15.29 -24.71 -16.71
CA SER A 342 16.50 -25.52 -16.85
C SER A 342 17.36 -25.60 -15.58
N GLN A 343 17.25 -24.63 -14.66
CA GLN A 343 17.99 -24.60 -13.38
C GLN A 343 17.30 -25.34 -12.25
N SER A 344 16.15 -25.94 -12.52
CA SER A 344 15.42 -26.69 -11.51
C SER A 344 16.28 -27.82 -10.94
N LEU A 345 16.23 -28.03 -9.62
CA LEU A 345 17.08 -29.01 -8.96
C LEU A 345 16.66 -30.44 -9.35
N PRO A 346 17.59 -31.29 -9.81
CA PRO A 346 17.30 -32.66 -10.24
C PRO A 346 17.21 -33.58 -9.01
N LEU A 347 16.08 -33.55 -8.31
CA LEU A 347 15.85 -34.37 -7.11
C LEU A 347 16.15 -35.86 -7.30
N ILE A 348 15.94 -36.38 -8.51
CA ILE A 348 16.26 -37.77 -8.85
C ILE A 348 17.76 -38.09 -8.78
N GLY A 349 18.63 -37.13 -9.08
CA GLY A 349 20.09 -37.27 -8.94
C GLY A 349 20.59 -37.01 -7.52
N MET A 350 19.67 -36.70 -6.59
CA MET A 350 20.00 -36.20 -5.24
C MET A 350 19.36 -37.08 -4.13
N MET A 351 19.04 -38.35 -4.41
CA MET A 351 18.29 -39.21 -3.48
C MET A 351 18.95 -39.40 -2.11
N ASN A 352 20.27 -39.26 -2.02
CA ASN A 352 21.01 -39.38 -0.75
C ASN A 352 21.21 -38.04 -0.05
N SER A 353 20.69 -36.95 -0.64
CA SER A 353 20.90 -35.60 -0.13
C SER A 353 19.71 -35.07 0.65
N THR A 354 19.99 -34.26 1.66
CA THR A 354 18.97 -33.54 2.42
C THR A 354 18.93 -32.09 1.96
N ILE A 355 17.74 -31.61 1.60
CA ILE A 355 17.51 -30.22 1.17
C ILE A 355 16.61 -29.54 2.19
N LYS A 356 17.07 -28.44 2.77
CA LYS A 356 16.34 -27.67 3.76
C LYS A 356 16.33 -26.21 3.39
N ILE A 357 15.22 -25.54 3.67
CA ILE A 357 15.16 -24.09 3.66
C ILE A 357 15.04 -23.64 5.12
N ASN A 358 16.02 -22.87 5.56
CA ASN A 358 16.00 -22.24 6.88
C ASN A 358 15.62 -20.77 6.74
N SER A 359 14.92 -20.26 7.74
CA SER A 359 14.55 -18.85 7.81
C SER A 359 14.20 -18.47 9.26
N ARG A 360 13.97 -17.19 9.50
CA ARG A 360 13.53 -16.64 10.78
C ARG A 360 12.31 -15.78 10.56
N VAL A 361 11.22 -16.08 11.27
CA VAL A 361 10.06 -15.18 11.33
C VAL A 361 10.51 -13.90 12.02
N ASN A 362 10.24 -12.74 11.40
CA ASN A 362 10.66 -11.46 11.96
C ASN A 362 9.93 -11.19 13.30
N ASP A 363 10.49 -10.30 14.11
CA ASP A 363 9.87 -9.88 15.36
C ASP A 363 8.54 -9.17 15.06
N LEU A 364 7.51 -9.42 15.86
CA LEU A 364 6.18 -8.90 15.60
C LEU A 364 6.15 -7.37 15.52
N LYS A 365 6.93 -6.71 16.38
CA LYS A 365 7.07 -5.24 16.40
C LYS A 365 7.59 -4.64 15.10
N HIS A 366 8.27 -5.44 14.27
CA HIS A 366 8.77 -5.03 12.96
C HIS A 366 7.77 -5.33 11.84
N LEU A 367 6.75 -6.13 12.10
CA LEU A 367 5.75 -6.53 11.10
C LEU A 367 4.46 -5.74 11.23
N ILE A 368 4.20 -5.15 12.39
CA ILE A 368 3.02 -4.33 12.66
C ILE A 368 3.40 -3.02 13.32
N TYR A 369 2.51 -2.04 13.16
CA TYR A 369 2.58 -0.79 13.91
C TYR A 369 1.22 -0.46 14.54
N LEU A 370 1.30 0.16 15.70
CA LEU A 370 0.18 0.60 16.53
C LEU A 370 0.13 2.13 16.66
N GLN A 371 1.14 2.82 16.14
CA GLN A 371 1.31 4.26 16.17
C GLN A 371 1.66 4.78 14.77
N ASP A 372 0.98 5.85 14.35
CA ASP A 372 1.20 6.53 13.08
C ASP A 372 0.99 8.03 13.30
N TRP A 373 2.04 8.67 13.81
CA TRP A 373 2.01 10.08 14.21
C TRP A 373 1.93 11.02 13.01
N GLU A 374 2.48 10.62 11.86
CA GLU A 374 2.35 11.36 10.61
C GLU A 374 0.89 11.42 10.16
N ALA A 375 0.21 10.27 10.10
CA ALA A 375 -1.21 10.25 9.75
C ALA A 375 -2.06 11.03 10.75
N MET A 376 -1.74 10.97 12.04
CA MET A 376 -2.45 11.73 13.08
C MET A 376 -2.21 13.25 12.94
N TYR A 377 -1.02 13.68 12.54
CA TYR A 377 -0.70 15.07 12.23
C TYR A 377 -1.42 15.57 10.98
N GLU A 378 -1.52 14.75 9.93
CA GLU A 378 -2.32 15.08 8.74
C GLU A 378 -3.81 15.21 9.09
N GLU A 379 -4.32 14.34 9.96
CA GLU A 379 -5.68 14.47 10.47
C GLU A 379 -5.84 15.76 11.28
N LEU A 380 -4.85 16.14 12.09
CA LEU A 380 -4.85 17.38 12.88
C LEU A 380 -5.00 18.64 12.02
N LYS A 381 -4.45 18.63 10.81
CA LYS A 381 -4.63 19.71 9.82
C LYS A 381 -6.03 19.78 9.22
N THR A 382 -6.88 18.78 9.46
CA THR A 382 -8.27 18.79 8.99
C THR A 382 -9.21 19.19 10.12
N VAL A 383 -9.91 20.32 9.95
CA VAL A 383 -10.83 20.87 10.96
C VAL A 383 -12.25 20.94 10.40
N GLU A 384 -13.20 20.33 11.11
CA GLU A 384 -14.62 20.35 10.75
C GLU A 384 -15.36 21.39 11.60
N LEU A 385 -15.96 22.39 10.95
CA LEU A 385 -16.76 23.43 11.61
C LEU A 385 -18.18 23.46 11.07
N ARG A 386 -19.15 23.52 11.97
CA ARG A 386 -20.56 23.71 11.62
C ARG A 386 -20.85 25.14 11.23
N ARG A 387 -21.91 25.32 10.43
CA ARG A 387 -22.41 26.65 10.08
C ARG A 387 -22.61 27.60 11.27
N ASP A 388 -23.12 27.13 12.39
CA ASP A 388 -23.37 27.96 13.59
C ASP A 388 -22.10 28.32 14.37
N GLN A 389 -20.96 27.70 14.04
CA GLN A 389 -19.64 28.07 14.57
C GLN A 389 -18.96 29.15 13.73
N HIS A 390 -19.60 29.61 12.66
CA HIS A 390 -19.10 30.69 11.83
C HIS A 390 -19.86 32.00 12.08
N THR A 391 -19.19 33.11 11.80
CA THR A 391 -19.87 34.40 11.66
C THR A 391 -20.65 34.44 10.35
N VAL A 392 -21.95 34.69 10.45
CA VAL A 392 -22.84 34.86 9.30
C VAL A 392 -23.11 36.35 9.11
N ASP A 393 -22.91 36.85 7.88
CA ASP A 393 -23.16 38.25 7.58
C ASP A 393 -24.65 38.57 7.39
N ASN A 394 -24.98 39.86 7.22
CA ASN A 394 -26.36 40.34 7.01
C ASN A 394 -27.01 39.81 5.72
N LYS A 395 -26.25 39.18 4.82
CA LYS A 395 -26.73 38.54 3.58
C LYS A 395 -26.84 37.03 3.72
N ASN A 396 -26.70 36.49 4.93
CA ASN A 396 -26.72 35.07 5.23
C ASN A 396 -25.54 34.29 4.62
N CYS A 397 -24.45 34.99 4.28
CA CYS A 397 -23.22 34.40 3.80
C CYS A 397 -22.33 34.03 4.99
N VAL A 398 -21.74 32.84 4.94
CA VAL A 398 -20.82 32.34 5.96
C VAL A 398 -19.45 32.93 5.69
N ALA A 399 -18.93 33.73 6.62
CA ALA A 399 -17.55 34.20 6.53
C ALA A 399 -16.59 33.04 6.86
N PRO A 400 -15.43 32.96 6.18
CA PRO A 400 -14.43 31.94 6.49
C PRO A 400 -13.97 32.01 7.94
N ALA A 401 -13.74 30.86 8.56
CA ALA A 401 -13.15 30.79 9.88
C ALA A 401 -11.73 31.39 9.86
N THR A 402 -11.30 31.96 11.00
CA THR A 402 -9.93 32.46 11.18
C THR A 402 -8.99 31.28 11.40
N LEU A 403 -8.72 30.53 10.33
CA LEU A 403 -7.83 29.37 10.31
C LEU A 403 -6.82 29.52 9.16
N PRO A 404 -5.58 29.02 9.32
CA PRO A 404 -4.61 28.97 8.24
C PRO A 404 -4.95 27.83 7.27
N TYR A 405 -5.84 28.07 6.30
CA TYR A 405 -6.34 27.04 5.37
C TYR A 405 -5.92 27.23 3.92
N THR A 406 -5.79 26.10 3.21
CA THR A 406 -5.50 26.04 1.77
C THR A 406 -6.78 25.88 0.94
N SER A 407 -7.71 25.07 1.42
CA SER A 407 -8.99 24.80 0.78
C SER A 407 -10.08 24.50 1.80
N VAL A 408 -11.34 24.65 1.37
CA VAL A 408 -12.53 24.37 2.17
C VAL A 408 -13.51 23.56 1.33
N GLU A 409 -13.95 22.42 1.87
CA GLU A 409 -15.03 21.61 1.32
C GLU A 409 -16.31 21.80 2.14
N LEU A 410 -17.46 21.92 1.46
CA LEU A 410 -18.77 22.03 2.11
C LEU A 410 -19.55 20.72 1.97
N LEU A 411 -19.73 20.02 3.07
CA LEU A 411 -20.55 18.82 3.12
C LEU A 411 -22.04 19.19 3.12
N GLN A 412 -22.74 18.77 2.06
CA GLN A 412 -24.17 18.94 1.88
C GLN A 412 -24.90 17.60 2.02
N PRO A 413 -26.11 17.56 2.63
CA PRO A 413 -26.91 18.70 3.08
C PRO A 413 -26.54 19.25 4.47
N GLU A 414 -25.52 18.72 5.16
CA GLU A 414 -25.23 18.96 6.58
C GLU A 414 -24.74 20.38 6.89
N ASN A 415 -24.27 21.13 5.89
CA ASN A 415 -23.58 22.42 6.03
C ASN A 415 -22.41 22.37 7.03
N ILE A 416 -21.57 21.35 6.91
CA ILE A 416 -20.31 21.22 7.64
C ILE A 416 -19.18 21.65 6.71
N TYR A 417 -18.36 22.58 7.18
CA TYR A 417 -17.21 23.12 6.46
C TYR A 417 -15.97 22.36 6.92
N ILE A 418 -15.32 21.68 5.99
CA ILE A 418 -14.08 20.92 6.21
C ILE A 418 -12.93 21.79 5.71
N TYR A 419 -12.13 22.29 6.65
CA TYR A 419 -10.96 23.12 6.39
C TYR A 419 -9.70 22.25 6.31
N TYR A 420 -8.96 22.38 5.21
CA TYR A 420 -7.65 21.75 5.03
C TYR A 420 -6.55 22.76 5.35
N CYS A 421 -6.03 22.70 6.58
CA CYS A 421 -5.09 23.68 7.12
C CYS A 421 -3.68 23.51 6.54
N SER A 422 -2.99 24.62 6.26
CA SER A 422 -1.58 24.60 5.83
C SER A 422 -0.63 24.30 6.99
N THR A 423 -0.96 24.81 8.18
CA THR A 423 -0.12 24.74 9.38
C THR A 423 -0.98 24.48 10.62
N VAL A 424 -0.36 24.01 11.70
CA VAL A 424 -1.03 23.72 12.97
C VAL A 424 -0.70 24.83 13.97
N ASN A 425 -1.56 25.84 14.05
CA ASN A 425 -1.44 26.95 14.99
C ASN A 425 -2.43 26.80 16.17
N ALA A 426 -2.46 27.81 17.06
CA ALA A 426 -3.36 27.80 18.21
C ALA A 426 -4.84 27.71 17.82
N ASP A 427 -5.25 28.37 16.74
CA ASP A 427 -6.64 28.36 16.28
C ASP A 427 -7.06 26.96 15.79
N VAL A 428 -6.18 26.27 15.06
CA VAL A 428 -6.40 24.88 14.61
C VAL A 428 -6.52 23.93 15.82
N LEU A 429 -5.59 24.05 16.77
CA LEU A 429 -5.59 23.25 18.01
C LEU A 429 -6.88 23.45 18.81
N ASN A 430 -7.30 24.71 19.03
CA ASN A 430 -8.50 25.04 19.79
C ASN A 430 -9.79 24.63 19.07
N ALA A 431 -9.81 24.70 17.73
CA ALA A 431 -10.95 24.27 16.93
C ALA A 431 -11.12 22.74 16.96
N LYS A 432 -10.01 21.99 16.91
CA LYS A 432 -10.05 20.53 16.91
C LYS A 432 -10.24 19.94 18.32
N TYR A 433 -9.64 20.55 19.33
CA TYR A 433 -9.72 20.12 20.73
C TYR A 433 -10.16 21.29 21.63
N PRO A 434 -11.47 21.54 21.77
CA PRO A 434 -11.95 22.63 22.61
C PRO A 434 -11.53 22.47 24.07
N GLY A 435 -10.89 23.50 24.63
CA GLY A 435 -10.53 23.56 26.06
C GLY A 435 -9.12 23.08 26.42
N ILE A 436 -8.25 22.83 25.44
CA ILE A 436 -6.83 22.53 25.68
C ILE A 436 -5.98 23.79 25.89
N ASP A 437 -4.82 23.65 26.54
CA ASP A 437 -3.82 24.71 26.62
C ASP A 437 -2.93 24.74 25.36
N SER A 438 -3.48 25.32 24.28
CA SER A 438 -2.76 25.46 23.00
C SER A 438 -1.49 26.33 23.12
N ALA A 439 -1.45 27.28 24.04
CA ALA A 439 -0.28 28.13 24.26
C ALA A 439 0.89 27.32 24.85
N ALA A 440 0.61 26.46 25.83
CA ALA A 440 1.62 25.59 26.42
C ALA A 440 2.20 24.61 25.38
N ILE A 441 1.37 24.05 24.50
CA ILE A 441 1.83 23.14 23.43
C ILE A 441 2.80 23.85 22.50
N LEU A 442 2.41 25.02 21.98
CA LEU A 442 3.24 25.77 21.03
C LEU A 442 4.52 26.30 21.67
N THR A 443 4.47 26.70 22.94
CA THR A 443 5.64 27.23 23.65
C THR A 443 6.65 26.14 24.01
N ASN A 444 6.17 24.97 24.43
CA ASN A 444 7.04 23.90 24.94
C ASN A 444 7.51 22.93 23.84
N TYR A 445 6.75 22.78 22.75
CA TYR A 445 7.03 21.79 21.70
C TYR A 445 7.18 22.39 20.32
N GLY A 446 6.41 23.44 19.99
CA GLY A 446 6.48 24.13 18.71
C GLY A 446 7.54 25.23 18.66
N ASP A 447 7.43 26.09 17.65
CA ASP A 447 8.27 27.29 17.50
C ASP A 447 7.71 28.53 18.22
N GLY A 448 6.66 28.36 19.04
CA GLY A 448 5.89 29.41 19.70
C GLY A 448 4.72 29.95 18.87
N THR A 449 4.66 29.67 17.58
CA THR A 449 3.58 30.08 16.67
C THR A 449 2.85 28.90 16.04
N GLU A 450 3.59 27.89 15.64
CA GLU A 450 3.11 26.70 14.94
C GLU A 450 3.77 25.44 15.53
N LEU A 451 3.08 24.31 15.38
CA LEU A 451 3.58 23.00 15.75
C LEU A 451 3.99 22.26 14.48
N LEU A 452 5.28 22.01 14.28
CA LEU A 452 5.77 21.27 13.11
C LEU A 452 5.56 19.76 13.28
N LEU A 453 5.65 19.00 12.19
CA LEU A 453 5.51 17.54 12.22
C LEU A 453 6.51 16.89 13.18
N GLU A 454 7.79 17.26 13.08
CA GLU A 454 8.85 16.73 13.94
C GLU A 454 8.59 17.06 15.43
N ASP A 455 8.03 18.24 15.72
CA ASP A 455 7.67 18.67 17.07
C ASP A 455 6.51 17.84 17.62
N PHE A 456 5.50 17.59 16.79
CA PHE A 456 4.35 16.77 17.14
C PHE A 456 4.74 15.32 17.39
N ILE A 457 5.60 14.75 16.55
CA ILE A 457 6.15 13.39 16.73
C ILE A 457 6.87 13.32 18.09
N TYR A 458 7.72 14.30 18.39
CA TYR A 458 8.43 14.37 19.66
C TYR A 458 7.48 14.44 20.86
N LEU A 459 6.47 15.32 20.79
CA LEU A 459 5.42 15.43 21.81
C LEU A 459 4.70 14.10 22.02
N MET A 460 4.23 13.46 20.95
CA MET A 460 3.43 12.25 21.03
C MET A 460 4.20 11.05 21.58
N ASN A 461 5.48 10.92 21.26
CA ASN A 461 6.33 9.87 21.82
C ASN A 461 6.54 10.03 23.33
N ASN A 462 6.53 11.26 23.84
CA ASN A 462 6.82 11.59 25.24
C ASN A 462 5.58 11.92 26.07
N ILE A 463 4.38 11.91 25.47
CA ILE A 463 3.14 12.45 26.08
C ILE A 463 2.79 11.81 27.43
N ARG A 464 3.11 10.53 27.64
CA ARG A 464 2.79 9.82 28.90
C ARG A 464 3.66 10.24 30.06
N THR A 465 4.92 10.56 29.78
CA THR A 465 5.90 10.99 30.78
C THR A 465 5.98 12.51 30.89
N ASP A 466 5.19 13.23 30.09
CA ASP A 466 5.23 14.67 30.06
C ASP A 466 4.67 15.30 31.36
N ILE A 467 5.39 16.33 31.80
CA ILE A 467 5.10 17.15 32.98
C ILE A 467 4.76 18.60 32.63
N LEU A 468 4.92 19.00 31.37
CA LEU A 468 4.73 20.38 30.91
C LEU A 468 3.27 20.69 30.56
N LEU A 469 2.50 19.67 30.16
CA LEU A 469 1.09 19.77 29.83
C LEU A 469 0.23 19.17 30.95
N ASP A 470 -0.95 19.76 31.16
CA ASP A 470 -1.94 19.23 32.09
C ASP A 470 -2.59 17.93 31.56
N ASP A 471 -3.12 17.12 32.46
CA ASP A 471 -3.70 15.82 32.10
C ASP A 471 -4.88 15.93 31.12
N ASN A 472 -5.69 17.01 31.17
CA ASN A 472 -6.80 17.14 30.23
C ASN A 472 -6.29 17.42 28.81
N THR A 473 -5.28 18.28 28.67
CA THR A 473 -4.62 18.54 27.37
C THR A 473 -3.98 17.26 26.81
N LYS A 474 -3.25 16.51 27.64
CA LYS A 474 -2.64 15.23 27.23
C LYS A 474 -3.67 14.22 26.75
N ILE A 475 -4.77 14.06 27.50
CA ILE A 475 -5.87 13.14 27.17
C ILE A 475 -6.58 13.57 25.89
N ALA A 476 -6.86 14.87 25.71
CA ALA A 476 -7.57 15.38 24.54
C ALA A 476 -6.81 15.12 23.24
N ILE A 477 -5.50 15.33 23.24
CA ILE A 477 -4.65 15.20 22.05
C ILE A 477 -4.32 13.75 21.75
N ALA A 478 -3.90 12.98 22.75
CA ALA A 478 -3.45 11.60 22.55
C ALA A 478 -4.60 10.58 22.55
N GLY A 479 -5.77 10.93 23.10
CA GLY A 479 -6.91 10.02 23.19
C GLY A 479 -6.54 8.69 23.84
N TYR A 480 -6.86 7.58 23.17
CA TYR A 480 -6.54 6.23 23.68
C TYR A 480 -5.03 5.96 23.76
N HIS A 481 -4.21 6.64 22.94
CA HIS A 481 -2.75 6.47 22.93
C HIS A 481 -2.11 6.87 24.27
N TYR A 482 -2.79 7.69 25.09
CA TYR A 482 -2.32 8.02 26.43
C TYR A 482 -2.45 6.84 27.41
N PHE A 483 -3.46 5.99 27.26
CA PHE A 483 -3.83 4.97 28.26
C PHE A 483 -3.43 3.55 27.89
N ILE A 484 -3.22 3.27 26.61
CA ILE A 484 -3.17 1.90 26.11
C ILE A 484 -1.86 1.16 26.44
N ASP A 485 -1.92 -0.09 26.88
CA ASP A 485 -0.71 -0.93 26.93
C ASP A 485 -0.53 -1.63 25.58
N TYR A 486 0.42 -1.15 24.78
CA TYR A 486 0.71 -1.74 23.47
C TYR A 486 1.31 -3.15 23.59
N ASN A 487 2.09 -3.45 24.63
CA ASN A 487 2.63 -4.80 24.83
C ASN A 487 1.52 -5.80 25.06
N TYR A 488 0.46 -5.40 25.77
CA TYR A 488 -0.74 -6.22 25.94
C TYR A 488 -1.39 -6.55 24.58
N ILE A 489 -1.52 -5.57 23.67
CA ILE A 489 -2.06 -5.81 22.33
C ILE A 489 -1.19 -6.79 21.54
N LEU A 490 0.13 -6.59 21.54
CA LEU A 490 1.06 -7.47 20.84
C LEU A 490 0.91 -8.93 21.31
N ASN A 491 0.68 -9.14 22.60
CA ASN A 491 0.47 -10.47 23.18
C ASN A 491 -0.87 -11.13 22.79
N LEU A 492 -1.86 -10.36 22.35
CA LEU A 492 -3.15 -10.89 21.87
C LEU A 492 -3.08 -11.39 20.43
N ILE A 493 -2.04 -11.02 19.68
CA ILE A 493 -1.88 -11.41 18.28
C ILE A 493 -1.50 -12.88 18.20
N GLN A 494 -2.26 -13.62 17.40
CA GLN A 494 -2.04 -15.06 17.22
C GLN A 494 -0.75 -15.33 16.46
N LYS A 495 -0.11 -16.45 16.82
CA LYS A 495 1.08 -16.94 16.15
C LYS A 495 0.78 -17.33 14.70
N PRO A 496 1.68 -17.06 13.76
CA PRO A 496 1.44 -17.35 12.36
C PRO A 496 1.62 -18.82 12.02
N ARG A 497 0.98 -19.21 10.92
CA ARG A 497 1.21 -20.49 10.26
C ARG A 497 1.98 -20.26 8.98
N VAL A 498 3.13 -20.91 8.89
CA VAL A 498 4.01 -20.86 7.73
C VAL A 498 4.03 -22.24 7.09
N SER A 499 3.87 -22.27 5.77
CA SER A 499 3.98 -23.48 4.96
C SER A 499 4.88 -23.22 3.77
N LEU A 500 5.59 -24.24 3.30
CA LEU A 500 6.38 -24.18 2.09
C LEU A 500 5.58 -24.81 0.95
N LEU A 501 5.36 -24.06 -0.13
CA LEU A 501 4.78 -24.54 -1.38
C LEU A 501 5.92 -24.83 -2.35
N CYS A 502 6.07 -26.09 -2.75
CA CYS A 502 7.08 -26.53 -3.71
C CYS A 502 6.40 -27.06 -4.98
N GLU A 503 6.89 -26.66 -6.15
CA GLU A 503 6.47 -27.20 -7.43
C GLU A 503 7.43 -28.30 -7.90
N TYR A 504 6.86 -29.48 -8.09
CA TYR A 504 7.57 -30.68 -8.51
C TYR A 504 7.30 -30.98 -9.98
N GLY A 505 8.36 -31.26 -10.73
CA GLY A 505 8.31 -31.77 -12.09
C GLY A 505 8.39 -33.29 -12.14
N PHE A 506 7.57 -33.89 -13.00
CA PHE A 506 7.54 -35.32 -13.31
C PHE A 506 7.87 -35.49 -14.78
N ILE A 507 8.96 -36.19 -15.09
CA ILE A 507 9.47 -36.39 -16.44
C ILE A 507 9.31 -37.85 -16.88
N ASP A 508 9.37 -38.08 -18.19
CA ASP A 508 9.35 -39.45 -18.73
C ASP A 508 10.49 -40.32 -18.20
N ASN A 509 10.27 -41.64 -18.19
CA ASN A 509 11.23 -42.61 -17.65
C ASN A 509 12.59 -42.55 -18.35
N LEU A 510 12.63 -42.29 -19.66
CA LEU A 510 13.89 -42.21 -20.38
C LEU A 510 14.76 -41.06 -19.87
N GLU A 511 14.18 -39.86 -19.77
CA GLU A 511 14.89 -38.67 -19.27
C GLU A 511 15.28 -38.86 -17.80
N LYS A 512 14.40 -39.47 -17.01
CA LYS A 512 14.66 -39.80 -15.60
C LYS A 512 15.90 -40.69 -15.44
N GLU A 513 16.06 -41.72 -16.28
CA GLU A 513 17.23 -42.60 -16.26
C GLU A 513 18.50 -41.85 -16.69
N ILE A 514 18.40 -40.97 -17.70
CA ILE A 514 19.53 -40.16 -18.17
C ILE A 514 20.00 -39.19 -17.07
N MET A 515 19.08 -38.46 -16.44
CA MET A 515 19.40 -37.50 -15.38
C MET A 515 19.92 -38.16 -14.10
N ALA A 516 19.49 -39.38 -13.79
CA ALA A 516 19.94 -40.08 -12.58
C ALA A 516 21.34 -40.69 -12.72
N ASN A 517 21.73 -41.10 -13.93
CA ASN A 517 22.98 -41.81 -14.19
C ASN A 517 24.14 -40.90 -14.61
N ASN A 518 23.85 -39.69 -15.11
CA ASN A 518 24.86 -38.76 -15.58
C ASN A 518 25.25 -37.74 -14.50
N ASP A 519 26.52 -37.36 -14.48
CA ASP A 519 27.00 -36.22 -13.69
C ASP A 519 26.43 -34.92 -14.29
N LEU A 520 25.84 -34.07 -13.46
CA LEU A 520 25.22 -32.80 -13.88
C LEU A 520 25.92 -31.62 -13.18
N ASP A 521 26.34 -30.64 -13.97
CA ASP A 521 26.94 -29.39 -13.48
C ASP A 521 25.99 -28.22 -13.75
N TYR A 522 25.62 -27.49 -12.69
CA TYR A 522 24.75 -26.33 -12.74
C TYR A 522 25.54 -25.07 -12.40
N ILE A 523 25.40 -24.03 -13.23
CA ILE A 523 25.87 -22.69 -12.89
C ILE A 523 24.77 -22.04 -12.05
N ILE A 524 25.10 -21.71 -10.80
CA ILE A 524 24.17 -21.11 -9.87
C ILE A 524 24.62 -19.70 -9.49
N GLU A 525 23.66 -18.92 -9.01
CA GLU A 525 23.86 -17.58 -8.48
C GLU A 525 23.66 -17.63 -6.96
N SER A 526 24.71 -17.28 -6.22
CA SER A 526 24.65 -17.14 -4.77
C SER A 526 24.72 -15.67 -4.36
N HIS A 527 24.00 -15.34 -3.30
CA HIS A 527 23.77 -14.00 -2.81
C HIS A 527 24.57 -13.77 -1.53
N HIS A 528 25.06 -12.54 -1.37
CA HIS A 528 25.92 -12.14 -0.27
C HIS A 528 25.60 -10.70 0.15
N GLU A 529 25.84 -10.40 1.42
CA GLU A 529 25.56 -9.10 2.04
C GLU A 529 26.69 -8.71 2.99
N ILE A 530 27.07 -7.43 2.94
CA ILE A 530 27.97 -6.79 3.90
C ILE A 530 27.21 -5.61 4.51
N ILE A 531 27.27 -5.50 5.83
CA ILE A 531 26.61 -4.45 6.60
C ILE A 531 27.68 -3.61 7.29
N LEU A 532 27.65 -2.31 7.05
CA LEU A 532 28.53 -1.30 7.63
C LEU A 532 27.69 -0.29 8.39
N ASP A 533 28.09 0.03 9.62
CA ASP A 533 27.36 0.97 10.46
C ASP A 533 28.01 2.36 10.43
N ILE A 534 27.27 3.34 9.92
CA ILE A 534 27.67 4.75 9.93
C ILE A 534 27.05 5.40 11.15
N ASN A 535 27.87 5.71 12.16
CA ASN A 535 27.42 6.38 13.38
C ASN A 535 27.43 7.89 13.18
N GLU A 536 28.25 8.66 13.90
CA GLU A 536 28.27 10.13 13.80
C GLU A 536 29.04 10.65 12.57
N THR A 537 30.04 9.90 12.09
CA THR A 537 30.99 10.36 11.07
C THR A 537 31.07 9.41 9.88
N SER A 538 31.64 9.91 8.78
CA SER A 538 32.04 9.14 7.60
C SER A 538 32.84 7.88 7.95
N ILE A 539 32.70 6.84 7.14
CA ILE A 539 33.35 5.55 7.34
C ILE A 539 34.37 5.26 6.24
N TYR A 540 35.43 4.54 6.62
CA TYR A 540 36.38 3.92 5.72
C TYR A 540 36.63 2.49 6.21
N ASP A 541 36.40 1.50 5.36
CA ASP A 541 36.57 0.09 5.72
C ASP A 541 37.24 -0.72 4.60
N SER A 542 37.90 -1.81 4.97
CA SER A 542 38.47 -2.77 4.02
C SER A 542 37.43 -3.80 3.62
N LEU A 543 37.28 -4.04 2.32
CA LEU A 543 36.34 -5.01 1.75
C LEU A 543 37.02 -6.34 1.41
N ASN A 544 37.97 -6.78 2.24
CA ASN A 544 38.75 -8.00 1.96
C ASN A 544 37.91 -9.28 1.92
N ASP A 545 36.69 -9.26 2.47
CA ASP A 545 35.78 -10.39 2.49
C ASP A 545 35.04 -10.61 1.16
N ILE A 546 35.07 -9.62 0.25
CA ILE A 546 34.45 -9.74 -1.06
C ILE A 546 35.31 -10.63 -1.97
N ASN A 547 34.75 -11.80 -2.33
CA ASN A 547 35.39 -12.80 -3.17
C ASN A 547 34.42 -13.41 -4.21
N GLY A 548 35.01 -14.13 -5.14
CA GLY A 548 34.36 -14.92 -6.18
C GLY A 548 34.18 -14.17 -7.49
N LEU A 549 33.36 -14.77 -8.35
CA LEU A 549 33.00 -14.25 -9.67
C LEU A 549 31.74 -13.39 -9.55
N ILE A 550 31.91 -12.09 -9.30
CA ILE A 550 30.80 -11.18 -9.04
C ILE A 550 30.12 -10.77 -10.34
N LYS A 551 28.80 -10.96 -10.37
CA LYS A 551 27.91 -10.55 -11.45
C LYS A 551 27.45 -9.11 -11.25
N ASP A 552 26.83 -8.85 -10.10
CA ASP A 552 26.10 -7.62 -9.80
C ASP A 552 26.35 -7.16 -8.35
N VAL A 553 26.31 -5.84 -8.13
CA VAL A 553 26.45 -5.19 -6.81
C VAL A 553 25.37 -4.12 -6.65
N TYR A 554 24.76 -4.09 -5.48
CA TYR A 554 23.84 -3.05 -5.01
C TYR A 554 24.41 -2.40 -3.77
N VAL A 555 24.25 -1.08 -3.66
CA VAL A 555 24.72 -0.31 -2.51
C VAL A 555 23.65 0.69 -2.09
N PHE A 556 23.39 0.79 -0.79
CA PHE A 556 22.45 1.78 -0.25
C PHE A 556 22.72 2.06 1.23
N GLY A 557 22.25 3.21 1.69
CA GLY A 557 22.14 3.52 3.11
C GLY A 557 20.68 3.53 3.55
N ARG A 558 20.43 3.24 4.82
CA ARG A 558 19.10 3.37 5.42
C ARG A 558 19.22 3.86 6.86
N LYS A 559 18.45 4.88 7.22
CA LYS A 559 18.33 5.36 8.60
C LYS A 559 17.88 4.21 9.50
N LYS A 560 18.60 3.92 10.58
CA LYS A 560 18.19 2.89 11.54
C LYS A 560 16.88 3.23 12.26
N VAL A 561 16.52 4.52 12.34
CA VAL A 561 15.18 4.94 12.82
C VAL A 561 14.06 4.41 11.91
N ASN A 562 14.27 4.34 10.59
CA ASN A 562 13.26 3.77 9.66
C ASN A 562 13.05 2.27 9.92
N LEU A 563 14.08 1.54 10.34
CA LEU A 563 13.99 0.12 10.67
C LEU A 563 13.24 -0.12 11.97
N ASN A 564 13.67 0.58 13.02
CA ASN A 564 13.19 0.36 14.38
C ASN A 564 11.85 1.06 14.65
N GLY A 565 11.45 1.98 13.77
CA GLY A 565 10.38 2.93 14.03
C GLY A 565 10.86 4.08 14.93
N ILE A 566 10.14 5.20 14.90
CA ILE A 566 10.38 6.34 15.80
C ILE A 566 10.11 5.94 17.27
N SER A 567 9.29 4.91 17.47
CA SER A 567 9.08 4.22 18.73
C SER A 567 8.99 2.71 18.47
N ASP A 568 9.05 1.89 19.53
CA ASP A 568 8.88 0.43 19.45
C ASP A 568 7.53 -0.03 18.84
N TYR A 569 6.57 0.89 18.69
CA TYR A 569 5.24 0.62 18.14
C TYR A 569 4.91 1.48 16.91
N GLY A 570 5.86 2.31 16.48
CA GLY A 570 5.74 3.18 15.32
C GLY A 570 5.81 2.42 14.01
N LYS A 571 5.43 3.08 12.92
CA LYS A 571 5.57 2.53 11.58
C LYS A 571 7.05 2.35 11.25
N SER A 572 7.49 1.10 11.06
CA SER A 572 8.76 0.81 10.37
C SER A 572 8.61 1.02 8.87
N ASP A 573 9.59 1.68 8.26
CA ASP A 573 9.66 1.98 6.84
C ASP A 573 10.87 1.32 6.19
N TYR A 574 10.83 -0.02 6.12
CA TYR A 574 11.92 -0.84 5.61
C TYR A 574 12.31 -0.50 4.16
N SER A 575 11.35 -0.08 3.34
CA SER A 575 11.53 0.21 1.91
C SER A 575 12.05 1.63 1.62
N ASN A 576 12.31 2.42 2.66
CA ASN A 576 12.81 3.77 2.52
C ASN A 576 14.34 3.80 2.67
N PHE A 577 15.01 3.77 1.52
CA PHE A 577 16.47 3.68 1.37
C PHE A 577 17.19 5.05 1.41
N ASP A 578 16.58 6.04 2.07
CA ASP A 578 17.00 7.45 2.07
C ASP A 578 18.52 7.71 2.15
N SER A 579 19.05 8.39 1.12
CA SER A 579 20.45 8.84 1.01
C SER A 579 20.65 10.33 1.29
N THR A 580 19.67 11.04 1.86
CA THR A 580 19.73 12.49 2.10
C THR A 580 21.00 12.91 2.85
N TYR A 581 21.56 12.01 3.66
CA TYR A 581 22.74 12.28 4.48
C TYR A 581 24.02 11.58 4.01
N ILE A 582 24.03 11.00 2.82
CA ILE A 582 25.23 10.39 2.22
C ILE A 582 25.64 11.23 1.02
N ASP A 583 26.84 11.81 1.08
CA ASP A 583 27.40 12.68 0.04
C ASP A 583 28.24 11.91 -0.98
N ASP A 584 29.01 10.91 -0.55
CA ASP A 584 29.90 10.21 -1.46
C ASP A 584 30.04 8.75 -1.05
N ILE A 585 30.11 7.88 -2.05
CA ILE A 585 30.38 6.45 -1.90
C ILE A 585 31.48 6.12 -2.92
N GLN A 586 32.66 5.78 -2.41
CA GLN A 586 33.77 5.30 -3.24
C GLN A 586 34.08 3.85 -2.86
N LEU A 587 33.98 2.96 -3.84
CA LEU A 587 34.41 1.57 -3.69
C LEU A 587 35.64 1.40 -4.56
N ASN A 588 36.80 1.23 -3.94
CA ASN A 588 38.11 1.26 -4.61
C ASN A 588 38.69 -0.13 -4.67
N VAL A 589 39.12 -0.57 -5.86
CA VAL A 589 39.66 -1.91 -6.06
C VAL A 589 40.93 -1.86 -6.90
N SER A 590 42.05 -1.90 -6.17
CA SER A 590 43.45 -1.76 -6.63
C SER A 590 43.84 -0.41 -7.24
N ASN A 591 45.14 -0.09 -7.16
CA ASN A 591 45.77 1.25 -7.18
C ASN A 591 45.49 2.23 -8.33
N GLU A 592 44.63 1.96 -9.33
CA GLU A 592 44.35 2.92 -10.41
C GLU A 592 42.89 2.95 -10.92
N TYR A 593 41.96 2.15 -10.37
CA TYR A 593 40.56 2.13 -10.83
C TYR A 593 39.53 2.00 -9.69
N ASN A 594 38.63 2.98 -9.61
CA ASN A 594 37.49 2.96 -8.70
C ASN A 594 36.35 2.11 -9.31
N PHE A 595 35.80 1.15 -8.56
CA PHE A 595 34.57 0.43 -8.91
C PHE A 595 33.34 1.31 -8.82
N TYR A 596 33.42 2.41 -8.08
CA TYR A 596 32.33 3.35 -7.88
C TYR A 596 32.95 4.72 -7.60
N GLU A 597 32.59 5.73 -8.39
CA GLU A 597 32.77 7.14 -8.05
C GLU A 597 31.40 7.78 -8.16
N TYR A 598 30.81 8.13 -7.02
CA TYR A 598 29.51 8.79 -6.98
C TYR A 598 29.61 10.16 -6.34
N TYR A 599 29.39 11.21 -7.12
CA TYR A 599 29.34 12.59 -6.61
C TYR A 599 27.87 13.01 -6.44
N THR A 600 27.41 13.31 -5.22
CA THR A 600 26.04 13.82 -4.99
C THR A 600 25.78 15.21 -5.57
N VAL A 601 26.81 16.00 -5.87
CA VAL A 601 26.59 17.41 -6.26
C VAL A 601 26.69 17.59 -7.78
N GLY A 602 25.57 17.32 -8.46
CA GLY A 602 25.17 18.12 -9.63
C GLY A 602 25.80 17.88 -11.01
N THR A 603 26.65 16.88 -11.26
CA THR A 603 27.31 16.80 -12.60
C THR A 603 27.40 15.49 -13.35
N ASP A 604 26.91 14.32 -12.89
CA ASP A 604 27.09 13.11 -13.74
C ASP A 604 26.04 11.99 -13.58
N SER A 605 24.75 12.35 -13.63
CA SER A 605 23.64 11.40 -13.81
C SER A 605 23.77 10.53 -15.08
N TYR A 606 24.71 10.85 -15.99
CA TYR A 606 25.00 10.12 -17.21
C TYR A 606 25.88 8.87 -17.02
N LYS A 607 26.71 8.80 -15.98
CA LYS A 607 27.64 7.66 -15.79
C LYS A 607 26.95 6.36 -15.38
N ASN A 608 25.84 6.44 -14.64
CA ASN A 608 25.10 5.25 -14.18
C ASN A 608 23.90 4.87 -15.07
N ARG A 609 23.46 5.76 -15.96
CA ARG A 609 22.25 5.58 -16.79
C ARG A 609 22.22 4.30 -17.66
N PRO A 610 23.32 3.89 -18.35
CA PRO A 610 23.30 2.70 -19.21
C PRO A 610 23.07 1.39 -18.44
N MET A 611 23.41 1.35 -17.16
CA MET A 611 23.31 0.12 -16.34
C MET A 611 21.87 -0.16 -15.89
N TYR A 612 21.08 0.90 -15.64
CA TYR A 612 19.67 0.75 -15.27
C TYR A 612 18.78 0.37 -16.46
N ASP A 613 19.21 0.63 -17.70
CA ASP A 613 18.45 0.29 -18.91
C ASP A 613 18.25 -1.23 -19.08
N TYR A 614 19.09 -2.05 -18.44
CA TYR A 614 18.96 -3.52 -18.44
C TYR A 614 17.94 -4.04 -17.45
N LEU A 615 17.46 -3.21 -16.51
CA LEU A 615 16.48 -3.61 -15.50
C LEU A 615 15.06 -3.55 -16.07
N HIS A 616 14.17 -4.45 -15.63
CA HIS A 616 12.77 -4.43 -16.07
C HIS A 616 11.97 -3.26 -15.48
N TYR A 617 12.38 -2.78 -14.31
CA TYR A 617 11.77 -1.66 -13.61
C TYR A 617 12.86 -0.82 -12.92
N PRO A 618 12.74 0.51 -12.85
CA PRO A 618 13.72 1.33 -12.16
C PRO A 618 13.80 0.95 -10.68
N LEU A 619 15.02 0.95 -10.15
CA LEU A 619 15.24 0.85 -8.71
C LEU A 619 14.71 2.09 -8.00
N PRO A 620 14.34 1.98 -6.71
CA PRO A 620 14.05 3.15 -5.88
C PRO A 620 15.20 4.16 -5.96
N ASN A 621 14.84 5.45 -6.01
CA ASN A 621 15.82 6.52 -5.84
C ASN A 621 16.66 6.20 -4.61
N THR A 622 17.99 6.42 -4.66
CA THR A 622 18.99 6.16 -3.60
C THR A 622 19.63 4.77 -3.55
N ILE A 623 19.10 3.77 -4.28
CA ILE A 623 19.80 2.49 -4.47
C ILE A 623 20.72 2.56 -5.69
N TYR A 624 21.99 2.30 -5.45
CA TYR A 624 23.03 2.26 -6.45
C TYR A 624 23.19 0.83 -6.96
N TYR A 625 23.18 0.66 -8.28
CA TYR A 625 23.34 -0.62 -8.93
C TYR A 625 24.50 -0.59 -9.92
N ARG A 626 25.31 -1.65 -9.90
CA ARG A 626 26.35 -1.90 -10.88
C ARG A 626 26.31 -3.36 -11.29
N THR A 627 26.18 -3.59 -12.59
CA THR A 627 26.32 -4.91 -13.19
C THR A 627 27.62 -5.01 -13.98
N PHE A 628 28.23 -6.18 -13.93
CA PHE A 628 29.34 -6.58 -14.79
C PHE A 628 28.88 -7.52 -15.92
N SER A 629 27.58 -7.82 -15.98
CA SER A 629 26.94 -8.67 -16.98
C SER A 629 26.25 -7.80 -18.04
N MET A 630 26.26 -8.23 -19.30
CA MET A 630 25.48 -7.58 -20.36
C MET A 630 23.98 -7.89 -20.27
N PHE A 631 23.63 -9.03 -19.67
CA PHE A 631 22.25 -9.50 -19.50
C PHE A 631 22.08 -10.06 -18.08
N PRO A 632 21.84 -9.21 -17.08
CA PRO A 632 21.88 -9.60 -15.66
C PRO A 632 20.79 -10.61 -15.24
N TYR A 633 19.68 -10.72 -16.00
CA TYR A 633 18.60 -11.67 -15.72
C TYR A 633 18.76 -13.04 -16.39
N ASN A 634 19.68 -13.17 -17.35
CA ASN A 634 19.91 -14.43 -18.04
C ASN A 634 20.87 -15.29 -17.21
N ILE A 635 20.64 -16.60 -17.18
CA ILE A 635 21.58 -17.51 -16.51
C ILE A 635 22.92 -17.55 -17.23
N GLN A 636 22.88 -17.56 -18.57
CA GLN A 636 24.10 -17.65 -19.36
C GLN A 636 25.00 -16.48 -18.99
N PRO A 637 26.19 -16.73 -18.40
CA PRO A 637 27.05 -15.64 -17.93
C PRO A 637 27.47 -14.78 -19.11
N THR A 638 27.25 -13.47 -19.02
CA THR A 638 27.62 -12.50 -20.07
C THR A 638 28.61 -11.45 -19.59
N GLY A 639 29.20 -11.68 -18.42
CA GLY A 639 30.24 -10.88 -17.83
C GLY A 639 30.24 -11.01 -16.30
N PHE A 640 31.43 -10.95 -15.71
CA PHE A 640 31.66 -10.98 -14.27
C PHE A 640 33.04 -10.41 -13.96
N ILE A 641 33.26 -9.99 -12.72
CA ILE A 641 34.59 -9.66 -12.19
C ILE A 641 35.07 -10.76 -11.25
N ASN A 642 36.31 -11.20 -11.43
CA ASN A 642 36.96 -12.13 -10.51
C ASN A 642 37.65 -11.35 -9.39
N MET A 643 37.03 -11.33 -8.21
CA MET A 643 37.55 -10.62 -7.04
C MET A 643 38.67 -11.37 -6.31
N ASN A 644 38.88 -12.66 -6.59
CA ASN A 644 39.91 -13.47 -5.93
C ASN A 644 41.32 -13.00 -6.28
N HIS A 645 41.45 -12.31 -7.42
CA HIS A 645 42.73 -11.80 -7.91
C HIS A 645 42.99 -10.34 -7.53
N ILE A 646 42.08 -9.68 -6.80
CA ILE A 646 42.21 -8.26 -6.49
C ILE A 646 42.44 -8.03 -5.00
N ILE A 647 43.49 -7.26 -4.69
CA ILE A 647 43.96 -7.00 -3.31
C ILE A 647 43.78 -5.51 -2.99
N GLY A 648 43.51 -5.19 -1.72
CA GLY A 648 43.42 -3.80 -1.25
C GLY A 648 42.08 -3.14 -1.51
N GLN A 649 41.02 -3.95 -1.58
CA GLN A 649 39.65 -3.51 -1.79
C GLN A 649 39.20 -2.70 -0.57
N ASN A 650 38.68 -1.50 -0.78
CA ASN A 650 38.20 -0.64 0.30
C ASN A 650 36.96 0.14 -0.11
N ILE A 651 36.24 0.62 0.89
CA ILE A 651 35.10 1.52 0.70
C ILE A 651 35.25 2.74 1.60
N SER A 652 34.95 3.91 1.06
CA SER A 652 34.74 5.13 1.82
C SER A 652 33.33 5.65 1.58
N VAL A 653 32.61 5.93 2.66
CA VAL A 653 31.30 6.57 2.61
C VAL A 653 31.37 7.88 3.39
N THR A 654 31.14 8.98 2.68
CA THR A 654 31.15 10.34 3.25
C THR A 654 29.73 10.76 3.59
N VAL A 655 29.49 11.17 4.83
CA VAL A 655 28.20 11.72 5.27
C VAL A 655 28.15 13.23 5.06
N ALA A 656 26.95 13.76 4.86
CA ALA A 656 26.71 15.19 4.69
C ALA A 656 27.00 16.00 5.96
N ASP A 657 27.44 17.25 5.82
CA ASP A 657 27.79 18.14 6.94
C ASP A 657 26.63 18.33 7.95
N ASN A 658 25.39 18.31 7.46
CA ASN A 658 24.19 18.49 8.30
C ASN A 658 23.70 17.20 8.97
N TYR A 659 24.25 16.04 8.63
CA TYR A 659 23.82 14.73 9.13
C TYR A 659 23.79 14.66 10.66
N THR A 660 24.83 15.17 11.32
CA THR A 660 24.98 15.12 12.76
C THR A 660 23.89 15.93 13.47
N ILE A 661 23.54 17.10 12.93
CA ILE A 661 22.57 18.02 13.54
C ILE A 661 21.14 17.61 13.17
N ASP A 662 20.88 17.36 11.89
CA ASP A 662 19.53 17.16 11.36
C ASP A 662 18.99 15.75 11.61
N TYR A 663 19.86 14.76 11.86
CA TYR A 663 19.44 13.38 12.10
C TYR A 663 20.06 12.71 13.31
N TYR A 664 21.40 12.64 13.40
CA TYR A 664 22.07 11.81 14.41
C TYR A 664 21.74 12.28 15.83
N ASN A 665 21.81 13.59 16.07
CA ASN A 665 21.44 14.24 17.33
C ASN A 665 20.03 14.83 17.29
N SER A 666 19.18 14.42 16.34
CA SER A 666 17.83 14.95 16.24
C SER A 666 16.98 14.47 17.43
N LYS A 667 16.05 15.31 17.88
CA LYS A 667 15.16 14.98 19.01
C LYS A 667 14.28 13.75 18.78
N ASN A 668 14.03 13.41 17.51
CA ASN A 668 13.27 12.22 17.10
C ASN A 668 14.15 10.99 16.89
N ASN A 669 15.45 11.10 17.19
CA ASN A 669 16.40 9.99 17.27
C ASN A 669 17.05 9.92 18.67
N PRO A 670 16.27 9.67 19.74
CA PRO A 670 16.77 9.77 21.12
C PRO A 670 17.87 8.76 21.47
N TYR A 671 18.04 7.71 20.66
CA TYR A 671 19.07 6.69 20.83
C TYR A 671 20.29 6.89 19.93
N ASN A 672 20.38 8.03 19.24
CA ASN A 672 21.45 8.36 18.30
C ASN A 672 21.75 7.20 17.33
N LEU A 673 20.69 6.64 16.76
CA LEU A 673 20.80 5.56 15.80
C LEU A 673 21.37 6.11 14.49
N GLY A 674 22.48 5.52 14.05
CA GLY A 674 23.14 5.90 12.81
C GLY A 674 22.40 5.46 11.54
N ILE A 675 23.16 5.34 10.45
CA ILE A 675 22.72 4.77 9.18
C ILE A 675 23.28 3.35 9.06
N GLU A 676 22.43 2.42 8.68
CA GLU A 676 22.83 1.09 8.22
C GLU A 676 23.17 1.18 6.73
N PHE A 677 24.44 0.94 6.38
CA PHE A 677 24.91 0.93 5.01
C PHE A 677 25.13 -0.51 4.56
N LYS A 678 24.58 -0.87 3.40
CA LYS A 678 24.60 -2.25 2.91
C LYS A 678 25.19 -2.35 1.52
N ILE A 679 26.01 -3.38 1.34
CA ILE A 679 26.52 -3.83 0.04
C ILE A 679 25.95 -5.22 -0.20
N LEU A 680 25.11 -5.34 -1.22
CA LEU A 680 24.56 -6.62 -1.65
C LEU A 680 25.23 -7.03 -2.95
N TYR A 681 25.61 -8.29 -3.10
CA TYR A 681 26.19 -8.75 -4.36
C TYR A 681 25.83 -10.18 -4.69
N THR A 682 25.79 -10.47 -5.99
CA THR A 682 25.56 -11.80 -6.54
C THR A 682 26.83 -12.33 -7.15
N LYS A 683 27.19 -13.58 -6.85
CA LYS A 683 28.34 -14.27 -7.47
C LYS A 683 27.93 -15.59 -8.11
N TYR A 684 28.60 -15.92 -9.20
CA TYR A 684 28.47 -17.23 -9.84
C TYR A 684 29.18 -18.31 -9.03
N ASN A 685 28.56 -19.48 -8.96
CA ASN A 685 29.10 -20.68 -8.35
C ASN A 685 28.69 -21.92 -9.15
N ILE A 686 29.30 -23.08 -8.88
CA ILE A 686 28.97 -24.33 -9.58
C ILE A 686 28.45 -25.36 -8.60
N LEU A 687 27.27 -25.88 -8.89
CA LEU A 687 26.61 -26.95 -8.14
C LEU A 687 26.72 -28.26 -8.93
N LYS A 688 27.34 -29.27 -8.36
CA LYS A 688 27.55 -30.57 -8.99
C LYS A 688 26.65 -31.62 -8.40
N VAL A 689 25.97 -32.37 -9.25
CA VAL A 689 25.13 -33.52 -8.87
C VAL A 689 25.79 -34.78 -9.41
N LYS A 690 26.19 -35.67 -8.50
CA LYS A 690 26.94 -36.88 -8.80
C LYS A 690 26.63 -37.98 -7.78
N GLU A 691 26.46 -39.21 -8.27
CA GLU A 691 26.32 -40.42 -7.43
C GLU A 691 25.22 -40.32 -6.36
N GLY A 692 24.11 -39.65 -6.68
CA GLY A 692 23.00 -39.46 -5.73
C GLY A 692 23.22 -38.34 -4.72
N SER A 693 24.35 -37.62 -4.80
CA SER A 693 24.75 -36.53 -3.93
C SER A 693 24.87 -35.21 -4.68
N ILE A 694 24.86 -34.11 -3.92
CA ILE A 694 25.02 -32.77 -4.46
C ILE A 694 26.03 -31.99 -3.63
N ASP A 695 26.96 -31.36 -4.33
CA ASP A 695 28.09 -30.64 -3.74
C ASP A 695 28.27 -29.27 -4.40
N LEU A 696 28.60 -28.27 -3.58
CA LEU A 696 28.94 -26.93 -4.04
C LEU A 696 30.44 -26.83 -4.28
N VAL A 697 30.85 -26.45 -5.49
CA VAL A 697 32.24 -26.25 -5.87
C VAL A 697 32.58 -24.77 -5.77
N PHE A 698 33.10 -24.34 -4.62
CA PHE A 698 33.47 -22.95 -4.38
C PHE A 698 34.63 -22.49 -5.27
N TYR A 699 34.38 -21.43 -6.06
CA TYR A 699 35.44 -20.59 -6.62
C TYR A 699 35.85 -19.54 -5.57
N ASN A 700 36.74 -19.94 -4.65
CA ASN A 700 37.35 -19.05 -3.67
C ASN A 700 38.53 -18.26 -4.22
#